data_AF-I0HYW7-F1
#
_entry.id   AF-I0HYW7-F1
#
_cell.length_a   1.000
_cell.length_b   1.000
_cell.length_c   1.000
_cell.angle_alpha   90.00
_cell.angle_beta   90.00
_cell.angle_gamma   90.00
#
_symmetry.space_group_name_H-M   'P 1'
#
loop_
_entity.id
_entity.type
_entity.pdbx_description
1 polymer ?
#
loop_
_entity_poly.entity_id
_entity_poly.type
_entity_poly.pdbx_seq_one_letter_code
_entity_poly.pdbx_strand_id
1 'polypeptide(L)'
;MLAMKRSMRDAAPVQADSTLIEFTQAFFSCFGAVVRAQPLQPSRSKRRNPADQLLHVELSPELSEHFGVSVLRLVFHASHLAEAGEGVELVAPGSRIFDRMMAYLEQKSAVAVQHAPVRHSDSQALMSAVRPTNASVTRLRLQERMRSLFAFTWRITYRSDDKRQEIYTTWMDEEGRLLAQGVPVQGEKEGTAVDGARQNGVIDFEQLVVDAEFVPAGRGEVAPKLPALTQLVRLAERARTYAIYHADMRCVEYEAEILPRLYKVLNRLLTYYQQQIDEVQLARDPDGERRRSLEADLQRKIAEEIENHRLHVDVELIAYRVVEIPLAVAEISLSNGTHERSVTIEQDRYSGILRRPLCHACGEETATLTLDHHGHVTCERCLLICAGCNELFCTCCGVASCPVCGAQNCEQCGRLCWACGERACRKHLSACPLCGDEVCHACQARCAECGVLQCKSHLRVDCVAEARGEQRLICPRCAVRCPGCRQFTTQMGVCSASGQRFCRNCLATCAGCGKVVGPGYYQIDSVKRRAYCHECLQECPTCHVLTYEVAMCDACGRSGCRNCVGSCVVCHRSVCTEHSMHMPDCGHLVCVRDLEQCLVCHELVCPRCAPVCAICGASHCRAHAAGCVQCGQEYCSACVNHVGLCATCATVDVEGRPVERYSLVWPGAPELNDLIPHYRWRVVSNRRYDIYVGEGALKAIAVVVIERRAEGGRLVRMQRFSALDRLRNLLGI
;
A
#
# COMPACT_ATOMS: atom_id res chain seq x y z
N MET A 1 -33.83 -41.63 -21.21
CA MET A 1 -33.41 -42.32 -22.45
C MET A 1 -33.93 -41.62 -23.73
N LEU A 2 -33.88 -40.28 -23.82
CA LEU A 2 -34.21 -39.54 -25.06
C LEU A 2 -33.51 -38.16 -25.20
N ALA A 3 -32.53 -37.84 -24.34
CA ALA A 3 -31.81 -36.55 -24.35
C ALA A 3 -30.28 -36.71 -24.55
N MET A 4 -29.83 -37.81 -25.14
CA MET A 4 -28.39 -38.14 -25.33
C MET A 4 -28.02 -38.43 -26.80
N LYS A 5 -28.88 -38.06 -27.75
CA LYS A 5 -28.67 -38.31 -29.20
C LYS A 5 -28.48 -37.04 -30.05
N ARG A 6 -28.33 -35.85 -29.44
CA ARG A 6 -28.37 -34.58 -30.18
C ARG A 6 -27.08 -33.75 -30.19
N SER A 7 -25.95 -34.27 -29.67
CA SER A 7 -24.68 -33.52 -29.62
C SER A 7 -23.53 -34.12 -30.45
N MET A 8 -23.81 -35.04 -31.37
CA MET A 8 -22.80 -35.61 -32.29
C MET A 8 -23.13 -35.39 -33.78
N ARG A 9 -23.77 -34.25 -34.14
CA ARG A 9 -24.07 -33.94 -35.55
C ARG A 9 -23.59 -32.58 -36.06
N ASP A 10 -22.97 -31.74 -35.24
CA ASP A 10 -22.46 -30.44 -35.68
C ASP A 10 -20.94 -30.31 -35.48
N ALA A 11 -20.18 -31.29 -35.99
CA ALA A 11 -18.75 -31.09 -36.27
C ALA A 11 -18.60 -30.76 -37.76
N ALA A 12 -18.11 -29.56 -38.06
CA ALA A 12 -17.83 -29.09 -39.41
C ALA A 12 -16.84 -30.04 -40.13
N PRO A 13 -17.23 -30.72 -41.23
CA PRO A 13 -16.31 -31.61 -41.95
C PRO A 13 -15.55 -30.92 -43.09
N VAL A 14 -15.63 -29.60 -43.26
CA VAL A 14 -15.22 -28.93 -44.53
C VAL A 14 -13.76 -28.44 -44.54
N GLN A 15 -13.07 -28.32 -43.39
CA GLN A 15 -11.67 -27.81 -43.33
C GLN A 15 -10.57 -28.88 -43.44
N ALA A 16 -10.87 -30.15 -43.15
CA ALA A 16 -9.87 -31.22 -43.15
C ALA A 16 -9.49 -31.69 -44.56
N ASP A 17 -10.41 -31.60 -45.53
CA ASP A 17 -10.14 -32.09 -46.89
C ASP A 17 -9.23 -31.14 -47.69
N SER A 18 -9.34 -29.82 -47.50
CA SER A 18 -8.52 -28.85 -48.23
C SER A 18 -7.04 -28.88 -47.80
N THR A 19 -6.77 -29.05 -46.51
CA THR A 19 -5.40 -29.11 -45.96
C THR A 19 -4.66 -30.36 -46.40
N LEU A 20 -5.35 -31.51 -46.47
CA LEU A 20 -4.76 -32.76 -46.98
C LEU A 20 -4.40 -32.67 -48.47
N ILE A 21 -5.24 -32.00 -49.25
CA ILE A 21 -4.99 -31.73 -50.67
C ILE A 21 -3.76 -30.84 -50.83
N GLU A 22 -3.71 -29.71 -50.13
CA GLU A 22 -2.60 -28.76 -50.17
C GLU A 22 -1.29 -29.44 -49.78
N PHE A 23 -1.29 -30.23 -48.69
CA PHE A 23 -0.14 -31.03 -48.28
C PHE A 23 0.31 -32.00 -49.38
N THR A 24 -0.63 -32.73 -49.99
CA THR A 24 -0.31 -33.73 -51.02
C THR A 24 0.32 -33.06 -52.25
N GLN A 25 -0.23 -31.94 -52.69
CA GLN A 25 0.33 -31.15 -53.78
C GLN A 25 1.72 -30.62 -53.44
N ALA A 26 1.87 -30.01 -52.26
CA ALA A 26 3.14 -29.46 -51.79
C ALA A 26 4.22 -30.53 -51.66
N PHE A 27 3.89 -31.72 -51.13
CA PHE A 27 4.80 -32.86 -51.03
C PHE A 27 5.37 -33.23 -52.40
N PHE A 28 4.50 -33.53 -53.37
CA PHE A 28 4.95 -33.97 -54.69
C PHE A 28 5.70 -32.87 -55.43
N SER A 29 5.22 -31.63 -55.40
CA SER A 29 5.91 -30.50 -56.03
C SER A 29 7.28 -30.21 -55.40
N CYS A 30 7.41 -30.32 -54.06
CA CYS A 30 8.68 -30.12 -53.36
C CYS A 30 9.75 -31.13 -53.79
N PHE A 31 9.36 -32.38 -54.06
CA PHE A 31 10.26 -33.45 -54.50
C PHE A 31 10.30 -33.64 -56.04
N GLY A 32 9.98 -32.57 -56.78
CA GLY A 32 10.20 -32.48 -58.23
C GLY A 32 9.21 -33.30 -59.08
N ALA A 33 8.09 -33.73 -58.52
CA ALA A 33 7.01 -34.35 -59.29
C ALA A 33 6.10 -33.29 -59.93
N VAL A 34 5.57 -33.61 -61.11
CA VAL A 34 4.63 -32.74 -61.83
C VAL A 34 3.21 -33.11 -61.42
N VAL A 35 2.51 -32.18 -60.77
CA VAL A 35 1.15 -32.38 -60.27
C VAL A 35 0.16 -31.65 -61.17
N ARG A 36 -0.84 -32.37 -61.69
CA ARG A 36 -1.95 -31.82 -62.49
C ARG A 36 -3.28 -32.16 -61.84
N ALA A 37 -4.07 -31.14 -61.49
CA ALA A 37 -5.40 -31.32 -60.93
C ALA A 37 -6.48 -31.29 -62.02
N GLN A 38 -7.34 -32.30 -62.05
CA GLN A 38 -8.49 -32.38 -62.96
C GLN A 38 -9.80 -32.41 -62.15
N PRO A 39 -10.76 -31.51 -62.40
CA PRO A 39 -12.05 -31.54 -61.71
C PRO A 39 -12.87 -32.76 -62.14
N LEU A 40 -13.44 -33.47 -61.17
CA LEU A 40 -14.38 -34.58 -61.39
C LEU A 40 -15.78 -34.02 -61.72
N GLN A 41 -16.54 -34.73 -62.58
CA GLN A 41 -17.87 -34.26 -62.97
C GLN A 41 -18.83 -34.29 -61.76
N PRO A 42 -19.64 -33.24 -61.52
CA PRO A 42 -20.55 -33.22 -60.39
C PRO A 42 -21.68 -34.25 -60.58
N SER A 43 -21.88 -35.12 -59.60
CA SER A 43 -23.14 -35.84 -59.42
C SER A 43 -24.28 -34.83 -59.27
N ARG A 44 -25.39 -35.05 -60.00
CA ARG A 44 -26.59 -34.19 -60.03
C ARG A 44 -27.18 -34.00 -58.62
N SER A 45 -26.68 -33.04 -57.83
CA SER A 45 -27.37 -32.33 -56.72
C SER A 45 -26.47 -31.63 -55.68
N LYS A 46 -25.13 -31.62 -55.80
CA LYS A 46 -24.27 -30.98 -54.77
C LYS A 46 -23.46 -29.78 -55.29
N ARG A 47 -23.30 -28.78 -54.40
CA ARG A 47 -22.36 -27.65 -54.58
C ARG A 47 -20.95 -28.19 -54.80
N ARG A 48 -20.21 -27.61 -55.75
CA ARG A 48 -18.78 -27.88 -56.05
C ARG A 48 -17.97 -27.86 -54.74
N ASN A 49 -17.42 -29.01 -54.33
CA ASN A 49 -16.46 -29.07 -53.22
C ASN A 49 -15.04 -29.08 -53.84
N PRO A 50 -14.07 -28.30 -53.34
CA PRO A 50 -12.67 -28.39 -53.78
C PRO A 50 -12.05 -29.81 -53.70
N ALA A 51 -12.65 -30.71 -52.90
CA ALA A 51 -12.27 -32.12 -52.84
C ALA A 51 -12.76 -32.99 -54.02
N ASP A 52 -13.57 -32.42 -54.92
CA ASP A 52 -14.08 -33.09 -56.14
C ASP A 52 -13.04 -33.00 -57.28
N GLN A 53 -11.78 -33.37 -57.00
CA GLN A 53 -10.68 -33.35 -57.96
C GLN A 53 -9.86 -34.64 -57.95
N LEU A 54 -9.41 -35.03 -59.14
CA LEU A 54 -8.43 -36.09 -59.38
C LEU A 54 -7.05 -35.44 -59.57
N LEU A 55 -6.07 -35.82 -58.75
CA LEU A 55 -4.68 -35.41 -58.97
C LEU A 55 -3.95 -36.46 -59.79
N HIS A 56 -3.39 -36.04 -60.91
CA HIS A 56 -2.46 -36.82 -61.72
C HIS A 56 -1.05 -36.36 -61.41
N VAL A 57 -0.24 -37.24 -60.84
CA VAL A 57 1.12 -36.93 -60.38
C VAL A 57 2.12 -37.76 -61.19
N GLU A 58 2.95 -37.08 -61.97
CA GLU A 58 4.11 -37.69 -62.65
C GLU A 58 5.31 -37.61 -61.71
N LEU A 59 5.81 -38.77 -61.25
CA LEU A 59 6.82 -38.84 -60.21
C LEU A 59 8.23 -38.60 -60.77
N SER A 60 9.08 -37.96 -59.97
CA SER A 60 10.52 -37.86 -60.25
C SER A 60 11.18 -39.25 -60.20
N PRO A 61 12.38 -39.47 -60.77
CA PRO A 61 13.05 -40.78 -60.74
C PRO A 61 13.20 -41.35 -59.33
N GLU A 62 13.50 -40.46 -58.38
CA GLU A 62 13.68 -40.81 -56.97
C GLU A 62 12.36 -41.22 -56.30
N LEU A 63 11.30 -40.44 -56.52
CA LEU A 63 9.97 -40.81 -56.03
C LEU A 63 9.44 -42.07 -56.72
N SER A 64 9.77 -42.30 -57.98
CA SER A 64 9.34 -43.51 -58.69
C SER A 64 9.94 -44.77 -58.09
N GLU A 65 11.19 -44.72 -57.63
CA GLU A 65 11.83 -45.82 -56.90
C GLU A 65 11.13 -46.08 -55.55
N HIS A 66 10.86 -45.02 -54.77
CA HIS A 66 10.20 -45.14 -53.47
C HIS A 66 8.75 -45.61 -53.58
N PHE A 67 8.00 -45.09 -54.55
CA PHE A 67 6.59 -45.40 -54.77
C PHE A 67 6.37 -46.63 -55.67
N GLY A 68 7.40 -47.11 -56.36
CA GLY A 68 7.35 -48.30 -57.22
C GLY A 68 6.50 -48.13 -58.49
N VAL A 69 6.07 -46.90 -58.80
CA VAL A 69 5.28 -46.52 -59.98
C VAL A 69 5.80 -45.18 -60.50
N SER A 70 5.61 -44.89 -61.78
CA SER A 70 6.01 -43.61 -62.38
C SER A 70 4.91 -42.55 -62.36
N VAL A 71 3.64 -42.97 -62.21
CA VAL A 71 2.47 -42.10 -62.23
C VAL A 71 1.49 -42.53 -61.15
N LEU A 72 0.96 -41.56 -60.40
CA LEU A 72 -0.09 -41.75 -59.40
C LEU A 72 -1.36 -40.98 -59.79
N ARG A 73 -2.51 -41.61 -59.55
CA ARG A 73 -3.84 -41.01 -59.71
C ARG A 73 -4.52 -41.00 -58.35
N LEU A 74 -4.75 -39.82 -57.78
CA LEU A 74 -5.14 -39.66 -56.37
C LEU A 74 -6.50 -38.96 -56.24
N VAL A 75 -7.33 -39.46 -55.33
CA VAL A 75 -8.62 -38.86 -54.92
C VAL A 75 -8.68 -38.71 -53.39
N PHE A 76 -9.53 -37.82 -52.90
CA PHE A 76 -9.61 -37.49 -51.46
C PHE A 76 -10.93 -37.92 -50.81
N HIS A 77 -11.86 -38.47 -51.60
CA HIS A 77 -13.14 -38.97 -51.12
C HIS A 77 -13.45 -40.37 -51.64
N ALA A 78 -13.93 -41.24 -50.74
CA ALA A 78 -14.29 -42.61 -51.06
C ALA A 78 -15.40 -42.73 -52.13
N SER A 79 -16.27 -41.72 -52.26
CA SER A 79 -17.29 -41.68 -53.31
C SER A 79 -16.71 -41.60 -54.72
N HIS A 80 -15.55 -40.96 -54.89
CA HIS A 80 -14.91 -40.78 -56.21
C HIS A 80 -14.06 -41.99 -56.63
N LEU A 81 -13.82 -42.91 -55.71
CA LEU A 81 -13.05 -44.14 -55.95
C LEU A 81 -13.79 -45.08 -56.93
N ALA A 82 -15.12 -45.12 -56.85
CA ALA A 82 -15.95 -45.89 -57.77
C ALA A 82 -16.10 -45.23 -59.16
N GLU A 83 -15.97 -43.90 -59.23
CA GLU A 83 -16.17 -43.11 -60.46
C GLU A 83 -14.88 -42.92 -61.27
N ALA A 84 -13.70 -43.03 -60.64
CA ALA A 84 -12.41 -42.67 -61.24
C ALA A 84 -11.68 -43.83 -61.99
N GLY A 85 -12.20 -45.05 -61.93
CA GLY A 85 -11.68 -46.23 -62.64
C GLY A 85 -10.54 -47.00 -61.92
N GLU A 86 -10.01 -48.04 -62.57
CA GLU A 86 -8.90 -48.84 -62.03
C GLU A 86 -7.59 -48.02 -61.90
N GLY A 87 -6.80 -48.31 -60.86
CA GLY A 87 -5.50 -47.67 -60.60
C GLY A 87 -5.57 -46.29 -59.93
N VAL A 88 -6.68 -45.97 -59.25
CA VAL A 88 -6.85 -44.72 -58.49
C VAL A 88 -6.75 -45.01 -56.98
N GLU A 89 -5.91 -44.26 -56.28
CA GLU A 89 -5.69 -44.42 -54.84
C GLU A 89 -6.37 -43.31 -54.03
N LEU A 90 -6.93 -43.68 -52.87
CA LEU A 90 -7.47 -42.74 -51.91
C LEU A 90 -6.36 -42.18 -51.04
N VAL A 91 -6.26 -40.85 -50.98
CA VAL A 91 -5.45 -40.15 -50.00
C VAL A 91 -6.34 -39.80 -48.82
N ALA A 92 -6.11 -40.50 -47.72
CA ALA A 92 -6.72 -40.23 -46.42
C ALA A 92 -5.69 -40.50 -45.31
N PRO A 93 -5.85 -39.92 -44.11
CA PRO A 93 -5.03 -40.31 -42.96
C PRO A 93 -5.11 -41.84 -42.75
N GLY A 94 -3.95 -42.52 -42.71
CA GLY A 94 -3.86 -43.99 -42.61
C GLY A 94 -4.09 -44.76 -43.92
N SER A 95 -4.17 -44.07 -45.06
CA SER A 95 -4.12 -44.72 -46.37
C SER A 95 -2.68 -45.13 -46.71
N ARG A 96 -2.52 -46.21 -47.49
CA ARG A 96 -1.20 -46.70 -47.91
C ARG A 96 -0.35 -45.61 -48.58
N ILE A 97 -0.96 -44.78 -49.42
CA ILE A 97 -0.22 -43.73 -50.12
C ILE A 97 0.27 -42.64 -49.17
N PHE A 98 -0.57 -42.24 -48.22
CA PHE A 98 -0.22 -41.25 -47.20
C PHE A 98 0.89 -41.79 -46.29
N ASP A 99 0.80 -43.05 -45.85
CA ASP A 99 1.85 -43.69 -45.04
C ASP A 99 3.19 -43.77 -45.79
N ARG A 100 3.16 -43.99 -47.12
CA ARG A 100 4.37 -43.96 -47.95
C ARG A 100 4.95 -42.57 -48.10
N MET A 101 4.12 -41.53 -48.20
CA MET A 101 4.58 -40.13 -48.18
C MET A 101 5.27 -39.81 -46.85
N MET A 102 4.67 -40.22 -45.72
CA MET A 102 5.28 -40.03 -44.40
C MET A 102 6.59 -40.80 -44.24
N ALA A 103 6.65 -42.06 -44.67
CA ALA A 103 7.87 -42.87 -44.64
C ALA A 103 9.00 -42.28 -45.51
N TYR A 104 8.65 -41.60 -46.60
CA TYR A 104 9.62 -40.87 -47.42
C TYR A 104 10.18 -39.65 -46.67
N LEU A 105 9.33 -38.87 -46.01
CA LEU A 105 9.74 -37.70 -45.24
C LEU A 105 10.67 -38.07 -44.07
N GLU A 106 10.42 -39.19 -43.39
CA GLU A 106 11.27 -39.67 -42.30
C GLU A 106 12.73 -39.93 -42.73
N GLN A 107 12.98 -40.14 -44.03
CA GLN A 107 14.33 -40.40 -44.57
C GLN A 107 15.03 -39.13 -45.10
N LYS A 108 14.33 -37.99 -45.23
CA LYS A 108 14.76 -36.94 -46.16
C LYS A 108 15.49 -35.73 -45.60
N SER A 109 15.43 -35.44 -44.29
CA SER A 109 16.39 -34.54 -43.61
C SER A 109 16.05 -34.34 -42.14
N ALA A 110 17.05 -34.47 -41.27
CA ALA A 110 16.97 -34.06 -39.86
C ALA A 110 17.50 -32.63 -39.62
N VAL A 111 18.12 -32.00 -40.62
CA VAL A 111 18.86 -30.73 -40.47
C VAL A 111 18.60 -29.79 -41.64
N ALA A 112 18.31 -28.52 -41.36
CA ALA A 112 18.27 -27.45 -42.35
C ALA A 112 19.03 -26.21 -41.88
N VAL A 113 19.69 -25.51 -42.80
CA VAL A 113 20.26 -24.18 -42.55
C VAL A 113 19.64 -23.18 -43.52
N GLN A 114 19.18 -22.05 -43.00
CA GLN A 114 18.53 -21.00 -43.78
C GLN A 114 19.10 -19.63 -43.40
N HIS A 115 19.14 -18.71 -44.37
CA HIS A 115 19.45 -17.31 -44.13
C HIS A 115 18.16 -16.47 -44.16
N ALA A 116 17.97 -15.65 -43.12
CA ALA A 116 16.88 -14.68 -43.13
C ALA A 116 17.19 -13.55 -44.13
N PRO A 117 16.20 -13.06 -44.89
CA PRO A 117 16.41 -11.97 -45.83
C PRO A 117 16.68 -10.65 -45.11
N VAL A 118 17.44 -9.76 -45.75
CA VAL A 118 17.65 -8.40 -45.26
C VAL A 118 16.44 -7.54 -45.65
N ARG A 119 15.64 -7.13 -44.65
CA ARG A 119 14.50 -6.20 -44.83
C ARG A 119 14.89 -4.76 -44.53
N HIS A 120 15.88 -4.56 -43.65
CA HIS A 120 16.30 -3.26 -43.15
C HIS A 120 17.78 -2.98 -43.46
N SER A 121 18.09 -2.59 -44.69
CA SER A 121 19.47 -2.30 -45.15
C SER A 121 19.96 -0.88 -44.81
N ASP A 122 19.06 0.02 -44.41
CA ASP A 122 19.42 1.40 -44.12
C ASP A 122 20.35 1.50 -42.91
N SER A 123 21.53 2.07 -43.13
CA SER A 123 22.54 2.27 -42.10
C SER A 123 22.36 3.59 -41.34
N GLN A 124 21.45 4.47 -41.80
CA GLN A 124 21.15 5.74 -41.13
C GLN A 124 20.53 5.53 -39.74
N ALA A 125 19.77 4.45 -39.55
CA ALA A 125 19.21 4.06 -38.26
C ALA A 125 20.31 3.75 -37.23
N LEU A 126 21.37 3.04 -37.62
CA LEU A 126 22.54 2.76 -36.78
C LEU A 126 23.32 4.03 -36.45
N MET A 127 23.50 4.92 -37.43
CA MET A 127 24.26 6.15 -37.27
C MET A 127 23.55 7.19 -36.40
N SER A 128 22.22 7.22 -36.42
CA SER A 128 21.38 8.07 -35.57
C SER A 128 20.92 7.39 -34.28
N ALA A 129 21.29 6.12 -34.07
CA ALA A 129 20.91 5.32 -32.92
C ALA A 129 21.35 5.95 -31.59
N VAL A 130 22.51 6.61 -31.62
CA VAL A 130 23.12 7.23 -30.45
C VAL A 130 23.60 8.64 -30.75
N ARG A 131 23.55 9.50 -29.74
CA ARG A 131 24.02 10.88 -29.76
C ARG A 131 24.97 11.12 -28.59
N PRO A 132 26.28 11.23 -28.85
CA PRO A 132 27.23 11.69 -27.85
C PRO A 132 26.96 13.15 -27.44
N THR A 133 27.04 13.46 -26.16
CA THR A 133 26.72 14.80 -25.62
C THR A 133 27.96 15.57 -25.17
N ASN A 134 28.91 14.90 -24.51
CA ASN A 134 30.17 15.47 -24.02
C ASN A 134 31.41 14.71 -24.52
N ALA A 135 31.25 13.88 -25.55
CA ALA A 135 32.30 13.09 -26.16
C ALA A 135 32.20 13.20 -27.69
N SER A 136 33.33 13.08 -28.39
CA SER A 136 33.39 12.94 -29.84
C SER A 136 33.62 11.48 -30.24
N VAL A 137 33.14 11.11 -31.42
CA VAL A 137 33.41 9.79 -32.00
C VAL A 137 34.81 9.81 -32.62
N THR A 138 35.74 9.05 -32.06
CA THR A 138 37.12 8.94 -32.57
C THR A 138 37.25 7.86 -33.64
N ARG A 139 36.48 6.78 -33.51
CA ARG A 139 36.51 5.64 -34.43
C ARG A 139 35.12 5.04 -34.59
N LEU A 140 34.75 4.70 -35.81
CA LEU A 140 33.55 3.95 -36.15
C LEU A 140 33.96 2.75 -37.00
N ARG A 141 33.53 1.55 -36.61
CA ARG A 141 33.68 0.34 -37.40
C ARG A 141 32.31 -0.30 -37.59
N LEU A 142 31.90 -0.42 -38.85
CA LEU A 142 30.69 -1.13 -39.23
C LEU A 142 31.07 -2.55 -39.68
N GLN A 143 30.37 -3.55 -39.17
CA GLN A 143 30.55 -4.94 -39.54
C GLN A 143 29.19 -5.61 -39.68
N GLU A 144 29.09 -6.56 -40.61
CA GLU A 144 27.98 -7.50 -40.65
C GLU A 144 28.39 -8.78 -39.94
N ARG A 145 27.48 -9.26 -39.08
CA ARG A 145 27.60 -10.54 -38.38
C ARG A 145 26.34 -11.36 -38.62
N MET A 146 26.46 -12.68 -38.56
CA MET A 146 25.30 -13.55 -38.54
C MET A 146 25.05 -14.00 -37.10
N ARG A 147 23.78 -13.97 -36.68
CA ARG A 147 23.34 -14.57 -35.42
C ARG A 147 22.54 -15.82 -35.72
N SER A 148 22.92 -16.95 -35.15
CA SER A 148 22.24 -18.22 -35.37
C SER A 148 21.11 -18.41 -34.38
N LEU A 149 19.92 -18.73 -34.87
CA LEU A 149 18.81 -19.24 -34.07
C LEU A 149 18.61 -20.73 -34.34
N PHE A 150 18.33 -21.50 -33.30
CA PHE A 150 18.15 -22.95 -33.37
C PHE A 150 16.70 -23.29 -33.08
N ALA A 151 16.03 -23.94 -34.03
CA ALA A 151 14.70 -24.49 -33.84
C ALA A 151 14.80 -26.02 -33.78
N PHE A 152 14.47 -26.61 -32.62
CA PHE A 152 14.40 -28.06 -32.47
C PHE A 152 12.94 -28.49 -32.51
N THR A 153 12.61 -29.40 -33.41
CA THR A 153 11.25 -29.91 -33.61
C THR A 153 11.15 -31.32 -33.04
N TRP A 154 10.20 -31.48 -32.13
CA TRP A 154 9.97 -32.68 -31.34
C TRP A 154 8.64 -33.30 -31.74
N ARG A 155 8.62 -34.63 -31.87
CA ARG A 155 7.41 -35.44 -31.93
C ARG A 155 7.12 -35.94 -30.53
N ILE A 156 5.99 -35.53 -29.96
CA ILE A 156 5.55 -36.00 -28.64
C ILE A 156 4.39 -36.96 -28.85
N THR A 157 4.54 -38.20 -28.38
CA THR A 157 3.53 -39.25 -28.48
C THR A 157 3.02 -39.59 -27.09
N TYR A 158 1.71 -39.44 -26.89
CA TYR A 158 1.00 -39.81 -25.67
C TYR A 158 0.23 -41.09 -25.93
N ARG A 159 0.40 -42.10 -25.08
CA ARG A 159 -0.22 -43.42 -25.23
C ARG A 159 -0.86 -43.89 -23.93
N SER A 160 -2.14 -44.17 -23.99
CA SER A 160 -2.93 -44.85 -22.96
C SER A 160 -3.88 -45.84 -23.67
N ASP A 161 -5.17 -45.82 -23.32
CA ASP A 161 -6.26 -46.41 -24.08
C ASP A 161 -6.43 -45.79 -25.48
N ASP A 162 -5.91 -44.57 -25.69
CA ASP A 162 -5.81 -43.90 -26.99
C ASP A 162 -4.35 -43.50 -27.32
N LYS A 163 -4.07 -43.23 -28.60
CA LYS A 163 -2.77 -42.70 -29.07
C LYS A 163 -2.98 -41.29 -29.58
N ARG A 164 -2.24 -40.32 -29.03
CA ARG A 164 -2.21 -38.92 -29.46
C ARG A 164 -0.79 -38.53 -29.83
N GLN A 165 -0.65 -37.68 -30.85
CA GLN A 165 0.64 -37.19 -31.31
C GLN A 165 0.57 -35.69 -31.57
N GLU A 166 1.61 -34.97 -31.19
CA GLU A 166 1.79 -33.56 -31.50
C GLU A 166 3.22 -33.27 -31.96
N ILE A 167 3.37 -32.13 -32.66
CA ILE A 167 4.66 -31.58 -33.03
C ILE A 167 4.87 -30.31 -32.20
N TYR A 168 6.01 -30.24 -31.53
CA TYR A 168 6.38 -29.09 -30.69
C TYR A 168 7.74 -28.56 -31.13
N THR A 169 7.86 -27.25 -31.37
CA THR A 169 9.14 -26.63 -31.78
C THR A 169 9.64 -25.66 -30.72
N THR A 170 10.88 -25.86 -30.28
CA THR A 170 11.58 -25.00 -29.32
C THR A 170 12.61 -24.14 -30.03
N TRP A 171 12.55 -22.83 -29.84
CA TRP A 171 13.51 -21.86 -30.39
C TRP A 171 14.56 -21.45 -29.36
N MET A 172 15.82 -21.40 -29.76
CA MET A 172 16.94 -21.07 -28.88
C MET A 172 17.96 -20.15 -29.56
N ASP A 173 18.63 -19.32 -28.76
CA ASP A 173 19.83 -18.61 -29.20
C ASP A 173 21.10 -19.48 -29.06
N GLU A 174 22.25 -18.93 -29.47
CA GLU A 174 23.57 -19.61 -29.39
C GLU A 174 24.01 -19.89 -27.94
N GLU A 175 23.54 -19.09 -26.98
CA GLU A 175 23.78 -19.31 -25.56
C GLU A 175 22.85 -20.37 -24.97
N GLY A 176 21.81 -20.79 -25.69
CA GLY A 176 20.82 -21.78 -25.32
C GLY A 176 19.70 -21.25 -24.42
N ARG A 177 19.37 -19.97 -24.51
CA ARG A 177 18.18 -19.39 -23.88
C ARG A 177 16.97 -19.65 -24.78
N LEU A 178 15.85 -20.02 -24.16
CA LEU A 178 14.59 -20.24 -24.88
C LEU A 178 14.05 -18.89 -25.40
N LEU A 179 13.68 -18.86 -26.68
CA LEU A 179 13.07 -17.70 -27.31
C LEU A 179 11.56 -17.90 -27.37
N ALA A 180 10.81 -17.04 -26.68
CA ALA A 180 9.36 -17.12 -26.70
C ALA A 180 8.78 -16.47 -27.98
N GLN A 181 7.77 -17.08 -28.57
CA GLN A 181 6.93 -16.43 -29.59
C GLN A 181 6.35 -15.15 -28.98
N GLY A 182 6.43 -14.02 -29.67
CA GLY A 182 5.81 -12.79 -29.16
C GLY A 182 6.68 -11.92 -28.25
N VAL A 183 7.88 -12.36 -27.85
CA VAL A 183 8.73 -11.63 -26.89
C VAL A 183 10.06 -11.26 -27.54
N PRO A 184 10.54 -10.01 -27.40
CA PRO A 184 11.87 -9.64 -27.88
C PRO A 184 12.93 -10.59 -27.31
N VAL A 185 13.74 -11.16 -28.21
CA VAL A 185 14.88 -12.02 -27.87
C VAL A 185 15.75 -11.30 -26.83
N GLN A 186 15.99 -11.95 -25.69
CA GLN A 186 16.17 -11.32 -24.39
C GLN A 186 17.25 -10.24 -24.25
N GLY A 187 16.89 -9.27 -23.41
CA GLY A 187 17.73 -8.67 -22.40
C GLY A 187 16.93 -7.74 -21.49
N GLU A 188 16.04 -8.25 -20.62
CA GLU A 188 15.43 -7.40 -19.57
C GLU A 188 14.90 -8.23 -18.39
N LYS A 189 15.23 -7.74 -17.18
CA LYS A 189 14.60 -8.13 -15.92
C LYS A 189 13.22 -7.48 -15.85
N GLU A 190 12.27 -8.18 -15.25
CA GLU A 190 10.96 -7.62 -14.89
C GLU A 190 11.14 -6.33 -14.06
N GLY A 191 10.71 -5.20 -14.64
CA GLY A 191 10.79 -3.89 -14.00
C GLY A 191 9.97 -2.84 -14.73
N THR A 192 8.73 -2.66 -14.28
CA THR A 192 7.89 -1.46 -14.40
C THR A 192 7.61 -0.87 -15.79
N ALA A 193 6.36 -1.01 -16.22
CA ALA A 193 5.76 -0.28 -17.32
C ALA A 193 5.88 1.24 -17.15
N VAL A 194 6.47 1.92 -18.15
CA VAL A 194 6.28 3.35 -18.41
C VAL A 194 6.14 3.54 -19.92
N ASP A 195 5.12 4.30 -20.31
CA ASP A 195 4.71 4.64 -21.67
C ASP A 195 5.83 5.27 -22.53
N GLY A 196 5.99 4.75 -23.75
CA GLY A 196 6.80 5.36 -24.81
C GLY A 196 6.94 4.48 -26.05
N ALA A 197 6.21 4.81 -27.12
CA ALA A 197 6.43 4.38 -28.50
C ALA A 197 6.79 2.90 -28.76
N ARG A 198 5.76 2.04 -28.86
CA ARG A 198 5.86 0.71 -29.49
C ARG A 198 6.24 0.87 -30.98
N GLN A 199 7.51 0.70 -31.30
CA GLN A 199 7.93 0.27 -32.64
C GLN A 199 8.04 -1.27 -32.61
N ASN A 200 7.21 -1.91 -33.42
CA ASN A 200 7.06 -3.36 -33.54
C ASN A 200 8.41 -4.05 -33.76
N GLY A 201 8.77 -4.97 -32.87
CA GLY A 201 10.03 -5.70 -32.88
C GLY A 201 9.89 -7.09 -32.28
N VAL A 202 8.88 -7.83 -32.73
CA VAL A 202 8.70 -9.24 -32.38
C VAL A 202 9.02 -10.04 -33.63
N ILE A 203 9.94 -10.99 -33.50
CA ILE A 203 10.22 -11.94 -34.58
C ILE A 203 9.10 -12.98 -34.54
N ASP A 204 8.27 -13.00 -35.58
CA ASP A 204 7.41 -14.14 -35.87
C ASP A 204 8.28 -15.24 -36.47
N PHE A 205 8.50 -16.29 -35.68
CA PHE A 205 9.35 -17.41 -36.07
C PHE A 205 8.76 -18.26 -37.19
N GLU A 206 7.44 -18.36 -37.31
CA GLU A 206 6.81 -19.12 -38.40
C GLU A 206 7.01 -18.39 -39.72
N GLN A 207 6.73 -17.08 -39.71
CA GLN A 207 6.97 -16.22 -40.87
C GLN A 207 8.46 -16.15 -41.23
N LEU A 208 9.36 -16.09 -40.25
CA LEU A 208 10.81 -16.14 -40.45
C LEU A 208 11.24 -17.41 -41.21
N VAL A 209 10.70 -18.57 -40.84
CA VAL A 209 11.03 -19.85 -41.51
C VAL A 209 10.56 -19.84 -42.97
N VAL A 210 9.40 -19.25 -43.25
CA VAL A 210 8.83 -19.14 -44.60
C VAL A 210 9.66 -18.19 -45.46
N ASP A 211 10.09 -17.06 -44.90
CA ASP A 211 10.85 -16.04 -45.61
C ASP A 211 12.33 -16.40 -45.80
N ALA A 212 12.87 -17.29 -44.97
CA ALA A 212 14.29 -17.62 -44.97
C ALA A 212 14.68 -18.54 -46.14
N GLU A 213 15.71 -18.15 -46.87
CA GLU A 213 16.19 -18.87 -48.05
C GLU A 213 17.09 -20.05 -47.65
N PHE A 214 16.94 -21.18 -48.33
CA PHE A 214 17.73 -22.38 -48.06
C PHE A 214 19.18 -22.19 -48.50
N VAL A 215 20.13 -22.58 -47.65
CA VAL A 215 21.55 -22.59 -47.98
C VAL A 215 21.91 -23.98 -48.52
N PRO A 216 22.15 -24.13 -49.84
CA PRO A 216 22.56 -25.42 -50.37
C PRO A 216 23.90 -25.83 -49.76
N ALA A 217 23.99 -27.10 -49.33
CA ALA A 217 25.24 -27.71 -48.89
C ALA A 217 26.16 -27.95 -50.10
N GLY A 218 26.71 -26.87 -50.67
CA GLY A 218 27.62 -26.92 -51.80
C GLY A 218 29.02 -27.39 -51.38
N ARG A 219 29.59 -28.37 -52.09
CA ARG A 219 31.02 -28.73 -52.03
C ARG A 219 31.86 -27.60 -52.68
N GLY A 220 31.95 -26.42 -52.05
CA GLY A 220 32.79 -25.34 -52.60
C GLY A 220 32.50 -23.93 -52.09
N GLU A 221 31.30 -23.66 -51.60
CA GLU A 221 30.96 -22.42 -50.89
C GLU A 221 30.94 -22.69 -49.38
N VAL A 222 31.29 -21.67 -48.59
CA VAL A 222 31.51 -21.78 -47.14
C VAL A 222 30.29 -22.41 -46.49
N ALA A 223 30.37 -23.70 -46.16
CA ALA A 223 29.35 -24.38 -45.39
C ALA A 223 29.07 -23.57 -44.12
N PRO A 224 27.79 -23.37 -43.73
CA PRO A 224 27.44 -22.57 -42.57
C PRO A 224 28.23 -23.08 -41.36
N LYS A 225 28.87 -22.16 -40.64
CA LYS A 225 29.70 -22.50 -39.47
C LYS A 225 28.80 -22.88 -38.31
N LEU A 226 28.31 -24.12 -38.34
CA LEU A 226 27.63 -24.71 -37.21
C LEU A 226 28.54 -24.66 -35.98
N PRO A 227 27.97 -24.45 -34.78
CA PRO A 227 28.73 -24.55 -33.54
C PRO A 227 29.41 -25.91 -33.40
N ALA A 228 30.42 -25.98 -32.54
CA ALA A 228 31.04 -27.27 -32.22
C ALA A 228 29.99 -28.28 -31.76
N LEU A 229 30.17 -29.56 -32.10
CA LEU A 229 29.20 -30.63 -31.79
C LEU A 229 28.84 -30.66 -30.29
N THR A 230 29.81 -30.39 -29.41
CA THR A 230 29.58 -30.29 -27.96
C THR A 230 28.60 -29.20 -27.57
N GLN A 231 28.61 -28.06 -28.27
CA GLN A 231 27.67 -26.96 -28.03
C GLN A 231 26.28 -27.32 -28.58
N LEU A 232 26.21 -27.90 -29.78
CA LEU A 232 24.94 -28.36 -30.35
C LEU A 232 24.24 -29.40 -29.47
N VAL A 233 24.99 -30.37 -28.92
CA VAL A 233 24.44 -31.35 -27.98
C VAL A 233 23.90 -30.68 -26.72
N ARG A 234 24.61 -29.67 -26.17
CA ARG A 234 24.11 -28.91 -25.01
C ARG A 234 22.84 -28.14 -25.32
N LEU A 235 22.75 -27.53 -26.51
CA LEU A 235 21.53 -26.85 -26.96
C LEU A 235 20.38 -27.84 -27.08
N ALA A 236 20.62 -28.99 -27.73
CA ALA A 236 19.62 -30.04 -27.92
C ALA A 236 19.11 -30.64 -26.59
N GLU A 237 19.99 -30.91 -25.63
CA GLU A 237 19.59 -31.41 -24.29
C GLU A 237 18.78 -30.37 -23.52
N ARG A 238 19.12 -29.08 -23.66
CA ARG A 238 18.36 -28.01 -23.01
C ARG A 238 17.00 -27.81 -23.70
N ALA A 239 16.94 -27.86 -25.03
CA ALA A 239 15.69 -27.91 -25.79
C ALA A 239 14.82 -29.11 -25.37
N ARG A 240 15.43 -30.29 -25.22
CA ARG A 240 14.74 -31.52 -24.78
C ARG A 240 14.10 -31.33 -23.41
N THR A 241 14.79 -30.67 -22.49
CA THR A 241 14.23 -30.36 -21.16
C THR A 241 12.96 -29.53 -21.26
N TYR A 242 12.92 -28.53 -22.16
CA TYR A 242 11.71 -27.75 -22.42
C TYR A 242 10.61 -28.55 -23.11
N ALA A 243 10.95 -29.44 -24.03
CA ALA A 243 9.98 -30.33 -24.68
C ALA A 243 9.35 -31.32 -23.68
N ILE A 244 10.15 -31.89 -22.78
CA ILE A 244 9.65 -32.74 -21.68
C ILE A 244 8.74 -31.94 -20.77
N TYR A 245 9.15 -30.73 -20.37
CA TYR A 245 8.31 -29.87 -19.54
C TYR A 245 6.96 -29.52 -20.21
N HIS A 246 6.96 -29.22 -21.51
CA HIS A 246 5.73 -29.03 -22.28
C HIS A 246 4.86 -30.30 -22.25
N ALA A 247 5.48 -31.47 -22.44
CA ALA A 247 4.77 -32.75 -22.39
C ALA A 247 4.16 -33.04 -21.02
N ASP A 248 4.89 -32.77 -19.93
CA ASP A 248 4.41 -32.93 -18.55
C ASP A 248 3.19 -32.04 -18.27
N MET A 249 3.20 -30.79 -18.75
CA MET A 249 2.05 -29.89 -18.63
C MET A 249 0.82 -30.43 -19.36
N ARG A 250 1.00 -31.02 -20.56
CA ARG A 250 -0.08 -31.68 -21.30
C ARG A 250 -0.57 -32.97 -20.64
N CYS A 251 0.31 -33.68 -19.94
CA CYS A 251 -0.08 -34.90 -19.21
C CYS A 251 -1.19 -34.63 -18.21
N VAL A 252 -1.16 -33.50 -17.50
CA VAL A 252 -2.21 -33.13 -16.55
C VAL A 252 -3.58 -33.02 -17.24
N GLU A 253 -3.64 -32.42 -18.43
CA GLU A 253 -4.87 -32.31 -19.22
C GLU A 253 -5.37 -33.70 -19.65
N TYR A 254 -4.48 -34.54 -20.14
CA TYR A 254 -4.84 -35.88 -20.60
C TYR A 254 -5.21 -36.84 -19.47
N GLU A 255 -4.52 -36.78 -18.33
CA GLU A 255 -4.89 -37.55 -17.14
C GLU A 255 -6.30 -37.20 -16.67
N ALA A 256 -6.68 -35.92 -16.70
CA ALA A 256 -8.03 -35.48 -16.35
C ALA A 256 -9.11 -36.07 -17.29
N GLU A 257 -8.77 -36.37 -18.55
CA GLU A 257 -9.66 -37.04 -19.50
C GLU A 257 -9.64 -38.58 -19.39
N ILE A 258 -8.50 -39.17 -19.03
CA ILE A 258 -8.31 -40.62 -18.92
C ILE A 258 -8.93 -41.16 -17.62
N LEU A 259 -8.74 -40.47 -16.49
CA LEU A 259 -9.21 -40.94 -15.18
C LEU A 259 -10.73 -41.23 -15.14
N PRO A 260 -11.63 -40.36 -15.62
CA PRO A 260 -13.06 -40.66 -15.64
C PRO A 260 -13.42 -41.88 -16.50
N ARG A 261 -12.69 -42.11 -17.60
CA ARG A 261 -12.87 -43.29 -18.45
C ARG A 261 -12.46 -44.56 -17.71
N LEU A 262 -11.28 -44.54 -17.07
CA LEU A 262 -10.80 -45.64 -16.23
C LEU A 262 -11.79 -45.95 -15.10
N TYR A 263 -12.22 -44.96 -14.32
CA TYR A 263 -13.21 -45.16 -13.24
C TYR A 263 -14.50 -45.80 -13.74
N LYS A 264 -14.99 -45.38 -14.93
CA LYS A 264 -16.19 -45.95 -15.53
C LYS A 264 -15.99 -47.42 -15.93
N VAL A 265 -14.83 -47.78 -16.46
CA VAL A 265 -14.49 -49.17 -16.82
C VAL A 265 -14.32 -50.02 -15.56
N LEU A 266 -13.57 -49.55 -14.56
CA LEU A 266 -13.36 -50.25 -13.29
C LEU A 266 -14.68 -50.48 -12.55
N ASN A 267 -15.56 -49.48 -12.46
CA ASN A 267 -16.87 -49.64 -11.82
C ASN A 267 -17.74 -50.69 -12.53
N ARG A 268 -17.69 -50.76 -13.86
CA ARG A 268 -18.40 -51.79 -14.64
C ARG A 268 -17.85 -53.18 -14.35
N LEU A 269 -16.52 -53.33 -14.30
CA LEU A 269 -15.87 -54.60 -13.97
C LEU A 269 -16.21 -55.04 -12.54
N LEU A 270 -16.06 -54.14 -11.56
CA LEU A 270 -16.40 -54.42 -10.16
C LEU A 270 -17.85 -54.87 -10.02
N THR A 271 -18.80 -54.14 -10.63
CA THR A 271 -20.22 -54.51 -10.56
C THR A 271 -20.49 -55.88 -11.18
N TYR A 272 -19.90 -56.17 -12.35
CA TYR A 272 -20.08 -57.45 -13.03
C TYR A 272 -19.52 -58.62 -12.22
N TYR A 273 -18.28 -58.52 -11.72
CA TYR A 273 -17.67 -59.61 -10.94
C TYR A 273 -18.32 -59.76 -9.57
N GLN A 274 -18.72 -58.66 -8.91
CA GLN A 274 -19.45 -58.74 -7.65
C GLN A 274 -20.77 -59.49 -7.82
N GLN A 275 -21.54 -59.18 -8.88
CA GLN A 275 -22.77 -59.92 -9.20
C GLN A 275 -22.47 -61.41 -9.40
N GLN A 276 -21.42 -61.76 -10.14
CA GLN A 276 -21.04 -63.16 -10.33
C GLN A 276 -20.62 -63.86 -9.04
N ILE A 277 -19.94 -63.16 -8.13
CA ILE A 277 -19.53 -63.69 -6.83
C ILE A 277 -20.76 -63.91 -5.94
N ASP A 278 -21.71 -62.97 -5.92
CA ASP A 278 -22.93 -63.04 -5.11
C ASP A 278 -23.87 -64.17 -5.59
N GLU A 279 -23.87 -64.49 -6.89
CA GLU A 279 -24.64 -65.60 -7.47
C GLU A 279 -24.08 -66.99 -7.07
N VAL A 280 -22.87 -67.08 -6.51
CA VAL A 280 -22.28 -68.34 -6.03
C VAL A 280 -22.93 -68.77 -4.72
N GLN A 281 -23.76 -69.82 -4.77
CA GLN A 281 -24.41 -70.38 -3.59
C GLN A 281 -23.41 -71.02 -2.62
N LEU A 282 -23.45 -70.65 -1.33
CA LEU A 282 -22.59 -71.19 -0.27
C LEU A 282 -22.65 -72.73 -0.17
N ALA A 283 -23.80 -73.34 -0.44
CA ALA A 283 -23.96 -74.80 -0.43
C ALA A 283 -23.22 -75.52 -1.56
N ARG A 284 -22.90 -74.82 -2.66
CA ARG A 284 -22.20 -75.36 -3.84
C ARG A 284 -20.71 -74.98 -3.89
N ASP A 285 -20.25 -74.11 -3.00
CA ASP A 285 -18.85 -73.69 -2.85
C ASP A 285 -18.47 -73.54 -1.36
N PRO A 286 -18.46 -74.64 -0.59
CA PRO A 286 -18.19 -74.61 0.84
C PRO A 286 -16.75 -74.17 1.15
N ASP A 287 -15.79 -74.56 0.31
CA ASP A 287 -14.37 -74.20 0.47
C ASP A 287 -14.04 -72.79 -0.07
N GLY A 288 -14.98 -72.15 -0.77
CA GLY A 288 -14.82 -70.80 -1.33
C GLY A 288 -13.84 -70.71 -2.49
N GLU A 289 -13.52 -71.82 -3.15
CA GLU A 289 -12.50 -71.88 -4.21
C GLU A 289 -12.95 -71.11 -5.45
N ARG A 290 -14.24 -71.23 -5.82
CA ARG A 290 -14.80 -70.53 -6.97
C ARG A 290 -14.86 -69.02 -6.75
N ARG A 291 -15.21 -68.58 -5.54
CA ARG A 291 -15.15 -67.16 -5.17
C ARG A 291 -13.74 -66.60 -5.23
N ARG A 292 -12.75 -67.30 -4.67
CA ARG A 292 -11.32 -66.90 -4.75
C ARG A 292 -10.81 -66.82 -6.20
N SER A 293 -11.24 -67.74 -7.08
CA SER A 293 -10.88 -67.68 -8.51
C SER A 293 -11.45 -66.45 -9.21
N LEU A 294 -12.71 -66.08 -8.94
CA LEU A 294 -13.33 -64.89 -9.51
C LEU A 294 -12.69 -63.60 -8.98
N GLU A 295 -12.34 -63.57 -7.69
CA GLU A 295 -11.60 -62.45 -7.09
C GLU A 295 -10.20 -62.29 -7.72
N ALA A 296 -9.47 -63.39 -7.93
CA ALA A 296 -8.17 -63.36 -8.60
C ALA A 296 -8.28 -62.86 -10.05
N ASP A 297 -9.32 -63.28 -10.78
CA ASP A 297 -9.59 -62.81 -12.14
C ASP A 297 -9.95 -61.33 -12.19
N LEU A 298 -10.77 -60.87 -11.25
CA LEU A 298 -11.10 -59.45 -11.09
C LEU A 298 -9.82 -58.63 -10.82
N GLN A 299 -8.96 -59.06 -9.90
CA GLN A 299 -7.71 -58.35 -9.60
C GLN A 299 -6.79 -58.28 -10.82
N ARG A 300 -6.67 -59.37 -11.58
CA ARG A 300 -5.92 -59.38 -12.84
C ARG A 300 -6.50 -58.40 -13.85
N LYS A 301 -7.83 -58.37 -14.03
CA LYS A 301 -8.51 -57.44 -14.96
C LYS A 301 -8.37 -55.99 -14.54
N ILE A 302 -8.46 -55.70 -13.24
CA ILE A 302 -8.20 -54.35 -12.71
C ILE A 302 -6.76 -53.92 -13.05
N ALA A 303 -5.77 -54.79 -12.85
CA ALA A 303 -4.39 -54.49 -13.18
C ALA A 303 -4.17 -54.25 -14.68
N GLU A 304 -4.77 -55.07 -15.54
CA GLU A 304 -4.75 -54.86 -17.01
C GLU A 304 -5.35 -53.51 -17.41
N GLU A 305 -6.51 -53.14 -16.86
CA GLU A 305 -7.14 -51.86 -17.18
C GLU A 305 -6.36 -50.66 -16.64
N ILE A 306 -5.76 -50.76 -15.44
CA ILE A 306 -4.90 -49.70 -14.90
C ILE A 306 -3.67 -49.49 -15.79
N GLU A 307 -3.01 -50.56 -16.24
CA GLU A 307 -1.85 -50.45 -17.12
C GLU A 307 -2.24 -49.94 -18.52
N ASN A 308 -3.36 -50.40 -19.08
CA ASN A 308 -3.84 -49.89 -20.37
C ASN A 308 -4.18 -48.39 -20.33
N HIS A 309 -4.68 -47.89 -19.20
CA HIS A 309 -4.98 -46.47 -19.01
C HIS A 309 -3.80 -45.68 -18.42
N ARG A 310 -2.63 -46.32 -18.24
CA ARG A 310 -1.42 -45.63 -17.81
C ARG A 310 -0.91 -44.77 -18.96
N LEU A 311 -0.69 -43.49 -18.69
CA LEU A 311 -0.17 -42.57 -19.68
C LEU A 311 1.33 -42.77 -19.86
N HIS A 312 1.73 -43.21 -21.05
CA HIS A 312 3.11 -43.27 -21.51
C HIS A 312 3.39 -42.12 -22.47
N VAL A 313 4.51 -41.44 -22.27
CA VAL A 313 4.92 -40.30 -23.10
C VAL A 313 6.28 -40.60 -23.70
N ASP A 314 6.38 -40.42 -25.02
CA ASP A 314 7.63 -40.51 -25.76
C ASP A 314 7.92 -39.17 -26.43
N VAL A 315 9.14 -38.68 -26.27
CA VAL A 315 9.60 -37.37 -26.78
C VAL A 315 10.82 -37.60 -27.67
N GLU A 316 10.62 -37.45 -28.97
CA GLU A 316 11.61 -37.77 -29.99
C GLU A 316 11.98 -36.52 -30.80
N LEU A 317 13.28 -36.27 -30.97
CA LEU A 317 13.76 -35.20 -31.85
C LEU A 317 13.62 -35.66 -33.30
N ILE A 318 12.80 -34.97 -34.08
CA ILE A 318 12.60 -35.31 -35.51
C ILE A 318 13.44 -34.46 -36.45
N ALA A 319 13.69 -33.20 -36.10
CA ALA A 319 14.53 -32.31 -36.89
C ALA A 319 15.06 -31.15 -36.06
N TYR A 320 16.16 -30.55 -36.50
CA TYR A 320 16.56 -29.22 -36.05
C TYR A 320 16.90 -28.32 -37.24
N ARG A 321 16.69 -27.02 -37.07
CA ARG A 321 16.94 -25.99 -38.07
C ARG A 321 17.79 -24.90 -37.48
N VAL A 322 18.72 -24.39 -38.28
CA VAL A 322 19.49 -23.19 -37.97
C VAL A 322 19.05 -22.07 -38.90
N VAL A 323 18.60 -20.96 -38.31
CA VAL A 323 18.24 -19.75 -39.06
C VAL A 323 19.25 -18.67 -38.72
N GLU A 324 20.03 -18.26 -39.70
CA GLU A 324 21.00 -17.18 -39.55
C GLU A 324 20.36 -15.83 -39.86
N ILE A 325 20.32 -14.95 -38.87
CA ILE A 325 19.80 -13.60 -38.98
C ILE A 325 20.96 -12.62 -39.19
N PRO A 326 20.94 -11.80 -40.26
CA PRO A 326 21.95 -10.77 -40.45
C PRO A 326 21.81 -9.66 -39.40
N LEU A 327 22.92 -9.34 -38.74
CA LEU A 327 23.06 -8.24 -37.79
C LEU A 327 24.05 -7.23 -38.34
N ALA A 328 23.67 -5.95 -38.31
CA ALA A 328 24.59 -4.85 -38.53
C ALA A 328 25.10 -4.33 -37.19
N VAL A 329 26.40 -4.42 -36.99
CA VAL A 329 27.08 -4.06 -35.74
C VAL A 329 27.94 -2.82 -35.98
N ALA A 330 27.66 -1.77 -35.21
CA ALA A 330 28.46 -0.55 -35.18
C ALA A 330 29.25 -0.50 -33.86
N GLU A 331 30.58 -0.63 -33.96
CA GLU A 331 31.50 -0.39 -32.85
C GLU A 331 31.96 1.08 -32.91
N ILE A 332 31.57 1.86 -31.90
CA ILE A 332 31.84 3.30 -31.80
C ILE A 332 32.80 3.55 -30.64
N SER A 333 33.93 4.19 -30.90
CA SER A 333 34.84 4.68 -29.86
C SER A 333 34.52 6.15 -29.56
N LEU A 334 34.20 6.42 -28.29
CA LEU A 334 33.88 7.72 -27.75
C LEU A 334 35.07 8.25 -26.95
N SER A 335 35.42 9.52 -27.14
CA SER A 335 36.45 10.21 -26.35
C SER A 335 35.98 11.58 -25.90
N ASN A 336 36.21 11.91 -24.63
CA ASN A 336 36.05 13.26 -24.09
C ASN A 336 37.40 13.99 -23.92
N GLY A 337 38.46 13.48 -24.56
CA GLY A 337 39.83 13.98 -24.45
C GLY A 337 40.63 13.42 -23.27
N THR A 338 39.97 12.97 -22.19
CA THR A 338 40.63 12.34 -21.03
C THR A 338 40.46 10.83 -21.00
N HIS A 339 39.29 10.33 -21.41
CA HIS A 339 38.93 8.92 -21.41
C HIS A 339 38.45 8.49 -22.79
N GLU A 340 38.80 7.27 -23.17
CA GLU A 340 38.32 6.62 -24.39
C GLU A 340 37.55 5.34 -24.04
N ARG A 341 36.38 5.16 -24.65
CA ARG A 341 35.48 4.02 -24.45
C ARG A 341 34.83 3.56 -25.73
N SER A 342 34.83 2.25 -25.96
CA SER A 342 34.10 1.62 -27.06
C SER A 342 32.70 1.21 -26.62
N VAL A 343 31.69 1.54 -27.41
CA VAL A 343 30.31 1.07 -27.28
C VAL A 343 29.88 0.36 -28.56
N THR A 344 28.95 -0.58 -28.42
CA THR A 344 28.45 -1.38 -29.54
C THR A 344 26.96 -1.15 -29.70
N ILE A 345 26.53 -0.99 -30.96
CA ILE A 345 25.13 -0.86 -31.35
C ILE A 345 24.84 -1.96 -32.36
N GLU A 346 23.74 -2.65 -32.19
CA GLU A 346 23.36 -3.76 -33.05
C GLU A 346 21.99 -3.51 -33.66
N GLN A 347 21.85 -3.71 -34.96
CA GLN A 347 20.57 -3.69 -35.65
C GLN A 347 20.30 -5.04 -36.30
N ASP A 348 19.17 -5.63 -35.94
CA ASP A 348 18.64 -6.80 -36.62
C ASP A 348 18.13 -6.39 -38.01
N ARG A 349 18.78 -6.90 -39.06
CA ARG A 349 18.47 -6.56 -40.45
C ARG A 349 17.16 -7.21 -40.95
N TYR A 350 16.61 -8.19 -40.24
CA TYR A 350 15.33 -8.82 -40.57
C TYR A 350 14.16 -8.14 -39.85
N SER A 351 14.26 -7.97 -38.53
CA SER A 351 13.17 -7.40 -37.71
C SER A 351 13.24 -5.87 -37.56
N GLY A 352 14.39 -5.25 -37.85
CA GLY A 352 14.63 -3.82 -37.67
C GLY A 352 14.91 -3.41 -36.22
N ILE A 353 14.90 -4.35 -35.26
CA ILE A 353 15.16 -4.08 -33.85
C ILE A 353 16.57 -3.52 -33.69
N LEU A 354 16.67 -2.38 -33.01
CA LEU A 354 17.92 -1.69 -32.72
C LEU A 354 18.22 -1.79 -31.23
N ARG A 355 19.39 -2.32 -30.89
CA ARG A 355 19.91 -2.42 -29.52
C ARG A 355 20.97 -1.37 -29.28
N ARG A 356 20.72 -0.54 -28.27
CA ARG A 356 21.61 0.55 -27.88
C ARG A 356 22.51 0.12 -26.71
N PRO A 357 23.63 0.83 -26.48
CA PRO A 357 24.44 0.59 -25.29
C PRO A 357 23.66 0.89 -24.01
N LEU A 358 23.95 0.12 -22.98
CA LEU A 358 23.35 0.27 -21.66
C LEU A 358 24.03 1.36 -20.85
N CYS A 359 23.25 2.12 -20.10
CA CYS A 359 23.75 3.06 -19.11
C CYS A 359 24.42 2.30 -17.96
N HIS A 360 25.66 2.66 -17.60
CA HIS A 360 26.36 2.05 -16.47
C HIS A 360 25.61 2.19 -15.14
N ALA A 361 24.83 3.26 -14.97
CA ALA A 361 24.17 3.57 -13.70
C ALA A 361 22.77 2.96 -13.54
N CYS A 362 21.91 3.03 -14.57
CA CYS A 362 20.54 2.48 -14.49
C CYS A 362 20.37 1.15 -15.21
N GLY A 363 21.32 0.72 -16.06
CA GLY A 363 21.21 -0.53 -16.81
C GLY A 363 20.32 -0.47 -18.05
N GLU A 364 19.62 0.64 -18.28
CA GLU A 364 18.70 0.84 -19.42
C GLU A 364 19.44 1.19 -20.71
N GLU A 365 18.89 0.77 -21.85
CA GLU A 365 19.33 1.21 -23.18
C GLU A 365 19.21 2.74 -23.33
N THR A 366 20.25 3.38 -23.85
CA THR A 366 20.26 4.84 -23.99
C THR A 366 20.70 5.31 -25.37
N ALA A 367 19.94 6.25 -25.92
CA ALA A 367 20.31 6.97 -27.14
C ALA A 367 21.31 8.08 -26.85
N THR A 368 21.24 8.76 -25.69
CA THR A 368 22.19 9.81 -25.34
C THR A 368 23.37 9.21 -24.58
N LEU A 369 24.59 9.48 -25.05
CA LEU A 369 25.82 8.92 -24.50
C LEU A 369 26.67 10.03 -23.90
N THR A 370 26.85 9.96 -22.59
CA THR A 370 27.69 10.88 -21.83
C THR A 370 28.76 10.09 -21.08
N LEU A 371 30.00 10.56 -21.12
CA LEU A 371 31.11 10.01 -20.34
C LEU A 371 31.22 10.75 -19.01
N ASP A 372 31.15 10.04 -17.88
CA ASP A 372 31.43 10.63 -16.58
C ASP A 372 32.95 10.89 -16.36
N HIS A 373 33.29 11.50 -15.23
CA HIS A 373 34.67 11.79 -14.83
C HIS A 373 35.57 10.55 -14.75
N HIS A 374 35.02 9.34 -14.64
CA HIS A 374 35.77 8.07 -14.63
C HIS A 374 35.70 7.34 -15.98
N GLY A 375 35.06 7.95 -16.99
CA GLY A 375 34.86 7.38 -18.32
C GLY A 375 33.79 6.30 -18.38
N HIS A 376 32.74 6.33 -17.54
CA HIS A 376 31.58 5.47 -17.69
C HIS A 376 30.56 6.06 -18.65
N VAL A 377 29.99 5.21 -19.52
CA VAL A 377 28.92 5.59 -20.45
C VAL A 377 27.59 5.62 -19.72
N THR A 378 26.94 6.77 -19.72
CA THR A 378 25.69 7.01 -19.00
C THR A 378 24.68 7.83 -19.78
N CYS A 379 23.40 7.64 -19.45
CA CYS A 379 22.31 8.47 -19.96
C CYS A 379 22.29 9.83 -19.23
N GLU A 380 21.68 10.84 -19.86
CA GLU A 380 21.59 12.20 -19.29
C GLU A 380 20.89 12.26 -17.92
N ARG A 381 19.96 11.33 -17.63
CA ARG A 381 19.20 11.29 -16.38
C ARG A 381 20.05 10.84 -15.18
N CYS A 382 21.05 10.00 -15.42
CA CYS A 382 21.90 9.45 -14.36
C CYS A 382 23.16 10.29 -14.13
N LEU A 383 23.21 11.48 -14.72
CA LEU A 383 24.37 12.36 -14.69
C LEU A 383 24.13 13.51 -13.71
N LEU A 384 25.12 13.79 -12.88
CA LEU A 384 25.09 14.85 -11.89
C LEU A 384 26.33 15.72 -12.02
N ILE A 385 26.20 17.01 -11.72
CA ILE A 385 27.31 17.98 -11.78
C ILE A 385 27.79 18.27 -10.36
N CYS A 386 29.10 18.17 -10.14
CA CYS A 386 29.71 18.59 -8.88
C CYS A 386 29.75 20.12 -8.79
N ALA A 387 29.14 20.72 -7.76
CA ALA A 387 29.15 22.16 -7.54
C ALA A 387 30.55 22.74 -7.23
N GLY A 388 31.51 21.89 -6.86
CA GLY A 388 32.88 22.29 -6.52
C GLY A 388 33.83 22.37 -7.72
N CYS A 389 33.88 21.31 -8.53
CA CYS A 389 34.76 21.23 -9.70
C CYS A 389 34.04 21.39 -11.05
N ASN A 390 32.71 21.41 -11.06
CA ASN A 390 31.87 21.48 -12.26
C ASN A 390 32.02 20.28 -13.23
N GLU A 391 32.65 19.20 -12.77
CA GLU A 391 32.78 17.93 -13.51
C GLU A 391 31.51 17.07 -13.40
N LEU A 392 31.32 16.20 -14.39
CA LEU A 392 30.17 15.32 -14.54
C LEU A 392 30.43 13.95 -13.88
N PHE A 393 29.53 13.51 -13.01
CA PHE A 393 29.61 12.21 -12.32
C PHE A 393 28.33 11.42 -12.54
N CYS A 394 28.43 10.12 -12.75
CA CYS A 394 27.24 9.29 -12.70
C CYS A 394 26.75 9.10 -11.26
N THR A 395 25.47 8.77 -11.10
CA THR A 395 24.87 8.46 -9.78
C THR A 395 25.57 7.32 -9.04
N CYS A 396 26.24 6.39 -9.74
CA CYS A 396 27.00 5.29 -9.14
C CYS A 396 28.40 5.70 -8.64
N CYS A 397 29.12 6.54 -9.39
CA CYS A 397 30.42 7.07 -8.96
C CYS A 397 30.27 8.18 -7.91
N GLY A 398 29.11 8.83 -7.90
CA GLY A 398 28.61 9.51 -6.72
C GLY A 398 29.03 10.98 -6.59
N VAL A 399 28.01 11.83 -6.52
CA VAL A 399 28.08 13.10 -5.80
C VAL A 399 27.09 13.02 -4.64
N ALA A 400 27.43 13.65 -3.54
CA ALA A 400 26.56 13.70 -2.37
C ALA A 400 26.17 15.14 -2.06
N SER A 401 24.91 15.31 -1.68
CA SER A 401 24.34 16.60 -1.31
C SER A 401 24.88 17.06 0.04
N CYS A 402 25.31 18.33 0.13
CA CYS A 402 25.75 18.90 1.38
C CYS A 402 24.55 19.14 2.33
N PRO A 403 24.58 18.69 3.60
CA PRO A 403 23.49 18.88 4.56
C PRO A 403 23.14 20.34 4.87
N VAL A 404 24.05 21.27 4.55
CA VAL A 404 23.89 22.69 4.91
C VAL A 404 23.34 23.51 3.75
N CYS A 405 23.77 23.24 2.51
CA CYS A 405 23.39 24.04 1.34
C CYS A 405 22.80 23.27 0.17
N GLY A 406 22.70 21.94 0.26
CA GLY A 406 22.14 21.08 -0.79
C GLY A 406 23.02 20.92 -2.03
N ALA A 407 24.20 21.56 -2.09
CA ALA A 407 25.09 21.47 -3.23
C ALA A 407 25.66 20.04 -3.38
N GLN A 408 25.68 19.50 -4.60
CA GLN A 408 26.24 18.19 -4.91
C GLN A 408 27.77 18.24 -4.96
N ASN A 409 28.46 17.39 -4.19
CA ASN A 409 29.92 17.38 -4.12
C ASN A 409 30.49 15.99 -4.35
N CYS A 410 31.49 15.91 -5.24
CA CYS A 410 32.33 14.72 -5.39
C CYS A 410 33.22 14.52 -4.14
N GLU A 411 33.94 13.41 -4.08
CA GLU A 411 34.76 13.02 -2.92
C GLU A 411 35.98 13.92 -2.69
N GLN A 412 36.41 14.62 -3.74
CA GLN A 412 37.52 15.56 -3.64
C GLN A 412 37.04 16.95 -3.16
N CYS A 413 35.84 17.37 -3.59
CA CYS A 413 35.26 18.67 -3.26
C CYS A 413 34.49 18.69 -1.93
N GLY A 414 34.00 17.55 -1.46
CA GLY A 414 33.36 17.39 -0.16
C GLY A 414 34.06 16.34 0.70
N ARG A 415 33.93 16.43 2.02
CA ARG A 415 34.45 15.44 2.96
C ARG A 415 33.36 14.95 3.89
N LEU A 416 33.54 13.75 4.44
CA LEU A 416 32.59 13.14 5.36
C LEU A 416 32.67 13.84 6.72
N CYS A 417 31.52 14.21 7.26
CA CYS A 417 31.39 14.72 8.61
C CYS A 417 31.57 13.57 9.60
N TRP A 418 32.48 13.72 10.57
CA TRP A 418 32.68 12.69 11.60
C TRP A 418 31.42 12.42 12.44
N ALA A 419 30.57 13.44 12.65
CA ALA A 419 29.40 13.33 13.52
C ALA A 419 28.16 12.70 12.85
N CYS A 420 27.90 12.97 11.56
CA CYS A 420 26.71 12.47 10.87
C CYS A 420 27.01 11.51 9.72
N GLY A 421 28.28 11.35 9.32
CA GLY A 421 28.67 10.52 8.18
C GLY A 421 28.34 11.10 6.80
N GLU A 422 27.58 12.20 6.72
CA GLU A 422 27.23 12.83 5.45
C GLU A 422 28.37 13.68 4.87
N ARG A 423 28.39 13.84 3.54
CA ARG A 423 29.40 14.62 2.84
C ARG A 423 29.05 16.10 2.83
N ALA A 424 29.83 16.93 3.52
CA ALA A 424 29.70 18.38 3.49
C ALA A 424 30.73 19.03 2.54
N CYS A 425 30.37 20.15 1.91
CA CYS A 425 31.31 20.93 1.12
C CYS A 425 32.36 21.61 2.03
N ARG A 426 33.53 21.93 1.49
CA ARG A 426 34.62 22.58 2.24
C ARG A 426 34.23 23.90 2.94
N LYS A 427 33.21 24.61 2.44
CA LYS A 427 32.70 25.86 3.04
C LYS A 427 31.89 25.62 4.32
N HIS A 428 31.30 24.44 4.47
CA HIS A 428 30.40 24.09 5.57
C HIS A 428 30.96 22.99 6.46
N LEU A 429 32.27 22.81 6.45
CA LEU A 429 33.01 21.84 7.24
C LEU A 429 34.16 22.57 7.96
N SER A 430 34.33 22.32 9.25
CA SER A 430 35.45 22.88 10.01
C SER A 430 35.89 21.91 11.12
N ALA A 431 37.15 22.02 11.53
CA ALA A 431 37.69 21.23 12.62
C ALA A 431 37.16 21.71 13.98
N CYS A 432 36.72 20.79 14.83
CA CYS A 432 36.31 21.15 16.19
C CYS A 432 37.53 21.43 17.08
N PRO A 433 37.58 22.55 17.81
CA PRO A 433 38.73 22.88 18.67
C PRO A 433 38.89 21.98 19.90
N LEU A 434 37.91 21.11 20.21
CA LEU A 434 37.95 20.20 21.36
C LEU A 434 38.38 18.78 21.01
N CYS A 435 37.92 18.22 19.88
CA CYS A 435 38.31 16.86 19.45
C CYS A 435 39.26 16.84 18.24
N GLY A 436 39.38 17.95 17.50
CA GLY A 436 40.17 18.03 16.27
C GLY A 436 39.46 17.52 15.01
N ASP A 437 38.31 16.85 15.14
CA ASP A 437 37.61 16.22 14.02
C ASP A 437 36.95 17.23 13.08
N GLU A 438 36.90 16.89 11.79
CA GLU A 438 36.17 17.65 10.77
C GLU A 438 34.65 17.37 10.88
N VAL A 439 33.90 18.42 11.20
CA VAL A 439 32.45 18.32 11.45
C VAL A 439 31.71 19.39 10.67
N CYS A 440 30.56 19.03 10.11
CA CYS A 440 29.76 19.97 9.33
C CYS A 440 29.12 21.03 10.22
N HIS A 441 28.85 22.22 9.66
CA HIS A 441 28.27 23.32 10.41
C HIS A 441 26.85 23.03 10.94
N ALA A 442 26.14 22.05 10.37
CA ALA A 442 24.86 21.57 10.91
C ALA A 442 25.02 20.79 12.24
N CYS A 443 26.13 20.06 12.41
CA CYS A 443 26.46 19.31 13.62
C CYS A 443 27.24 20.15 14.64
N GLN A 444 27.59 21.39 14.29
CA GLN A 444 28.26 22.34 15.18
C GLN A 444 27.29 23.40 15.68
N ALA A 445 27.65 24.04 16.79
CA ALA A 445 26.99 25.24 17.27
C ALA A 445 28.00 26.13 18.00
N ARG A 446 27.71 27.43 18.10
CA ARG A 446 28.55 28.39 18.82
C ARG A 446 28.18 28.39 20.29
N CYS A 447 29.19 28.49 21.15
CA CYS A 447 28.98 28.80 22.56
C CYS A 447 28.35 30.19 22.68
N ALA A 448 27.23 30.30 23.39
CA ALA A 448 26.51 31.55 23.64
C ALA A 448 27.27 32.54 24.55
N GLU A 449 28.40 32.14 25.12
CA GLU A 449 29.26 32.98 25.97
C GLU A 449 30.52 33.43 25.23
N CYS A 450 31.33 32.49 24.71
CA CYS A 450 32.61 32.81 24.08
C CYS A 450 32.57 32.83 22.54
N GLY A 451 31.45 32.48 21.92
CA GLY A 451 31.27 32.50 20.46
C GLY A 451 32.01 31.39 19.69
N VAL A 452 32.82 30.57 20.38
CA VAL A 452 33.60 29.48 19.78
C VAL A 452 32.68 28.42 19.20
N LEU A 453 32.90 28.06 17.94
CA LEU A 453 32.19 27.02 17.21
C LEU A 453 32.77 25.65 17.56
N GLN A 454 31.93 24.70 17.99
CA GLN A 454 32.35 23.34 18.34
C GLN A 454 31.20 22.35 18.10
N CYS A 455 31.50 21.05 18.15
CA CYS A 455 30.47 20.02 18.04
C CYS A 455 29.36 20.23 19.08
N LYS A 456 28.10 20.05 18.67
CA LYS A 456 26.94 20.13 19.57
C LYS A 456 27.08 19.17 20.76
N SER A 457 27.70 18.00 20.57
CA SER A 457 28.00 17.01 21.62
C SER A 457 28.89 17.55 22.74
N HIS A 458 29.72 18.57 22.48
CA HIS A 458 30.56 19.18 23.50
C HIS A 458 29.91 20.39 24.18
N LEU A 459 28.74 20.83 23.71
CA LEU A 459 28.01 21.93 24.33
C LEU A 459 27.04 21.40 25.38
N ARG A 460 26.76 22.24 26.38
CA ARG A 460 25.76 21.99 27.42
C ARG A 460 24.67 23.03 27.31
N VAL A 461 23.45 22.67 27.69
CA VAL A 461 22.34 23.63 27.78
C VAL A 461 22.53 24.51 29.02
N ASP A 462 22.39 25.83 28.86
CA ASP A 462 22.35 26.74 29.99
C ASP A 462 21.02 26.56 30.75
N CYS A 463 21.10 26.32 32.05
CA CYS A 463 19.93 26.13 32.91
C CYS A 463 19.09 27.40 33.12
N VAL A 464 19.61 28.57 32.77
CA VAL A 464 18.87 29.84 32.79
C VAL A 464 18.20 30.05 31.44
N ALA A 465 16.91 29.71 31.37
CA ALA A 465 16.07 29.88 30.19
C ALA A 465 15.92 31.37 29.83
N GLU A 466 16.01 31.68 28.54
CA GLU A 466 15.68 33.01 28.03
C GLU A 466 14.17 33.16 27.82
N ALA A 467 13.69 34.40 27.82
CA ALA A 467 12.27 34.75 27.72
C ALA A 467 11.56 34.23 26.44
N ARG A 468 12.31 33.78 25.43
CA ARG A 468 11.80 33.29 24.13
C ARG A 468 11.79 31.76 24.00
N GLY A 469 12.17 31.01 25.03
CA GLY A 469 12.20 29.54 24.99
C GLY A 469 13.36 28.94 24.19
N GLU A 470 14.29 29.76 23.67
CA GLU A 470 15.51 29.30 23.03
C GLU A 470 16.51 28.76 24.08
N GLN A 471 17.02 27.56 23.84
CA GLN A 471 18.03 26.94 24.68
C GLN A 471 19.42 27.44 24.30
N ARG A 472 20.04 28.26 25.16
CA ARG A 472 21.43 28.67 24.97
C ARG A 472 22.36 27.48 25.19
N LEU A 473 23.31 27.31 24.28
CA LEU A 473 24.35 26.30 24.38
C LEU A 473 25.67 26.91 24.85
N ILE A 474 26.29 26.35 25.88
CA ILE A 474 27.52 26.85 26.50
C ILE A 474 28.62 25.77 26.48
N CYS A 475 29.85 26.18 26.24
CA CYS A 475 30.98 25.25 26.17
C CYS A 475 31.47 24.83 27.57
N PRO A 476 32.24 23.73 27.66
CA PRO A 476 32.73 23.22 28.94
C PRO A 476 33.60 24.19 29.71
N ARG A 477 34.30 25.08 29.01
CA ARG A 477 35.17 26.12 29.60
C ARG A 477 34.37 27.26 30.25
N CYS A 478 33.22 27.61 29.67
CA CYS A 478 32.37 28.68 30.19
C CYS A 478 31.38 28.16 31.25
N ALA A 479 30.99 26.88 31.15
CA ALA A 479 29.98 26.28 32.01
C ALA A 479 30.40 26.20 33.49
N VAL A 480 29.68 26.92 34.36
CA VAL A 480 29.83 26.84 35.82
C VAL A 480 28.68 26.02 36.40
N ARG A 481 28.97 25.08 37.30
CA ARG A 481 27.96 24.27 37.97
C ARG A 481 27.37 25.03 39.17
N CYS A 482 26.06 25.26 39.16
CA CYS A 482 25.36 25.93 40.26
C CYS A 482 25.29 25.02 41.50
N PRO A 483 25.68 25.47 42.70
CA PRO A 483 25.56 24.68 43.93
C PRO A 483 24.12 24.31 44.30
N GLY A 484 23.16 25.16 43.95
CA GLY A 484 21.73 24.98 44.28
C GLY A 484 21.06 23.89 43.43
N CYS A 485 20.97 24.10 42.12
CA CYS A 485 20.31 23.15 41.20
C CYS A 485 21.24 22.10 40.59
N ARG A 486 22.56 22.22 40.78
CA ARG A 486 23.60 21.34 40.21
C ARG A 486 23.68 21.33 38.67
N GLN A 487 22.97 22.23 38.00
CA GLN A 487 22.99 22.44 36.55
C GLN A 487 24.08 23.43 36.13
N PHE A 488 24.39 23.47 34.83
CA PHE A 488 25.42 24.35 34.26
C PHE A 488 24.83 25.67 33.76
N THR A 489 25.55 26.77 33.97
CA THR A 489 25.19 28.11 33.47
C THR A 489 26.42 29.00 33.35
N THR A 490 26.31 30.09 32.59
CA THR A 490 27.24 31.24 32.72
C THR A 490 26.61 32.39 33.52
N GLN A 491 25.31 32.32 33.78
CA GLN A 491 24.51 33.38 34.39
C GLN A 491 24.39 33.18 35.91
N MET A 492 25.46 33.53 36.62
CA MET A 492 25.53 33.48 38.08
C MET A 492 25.15 34.82 38.73
N GLY A 493 24.55 34.78 39.91
CA GLY A 493 24.39 35.92 40.82
C GLY A 493 24.80 35.54 42.24
N VAL A 494 24.77 36.51 43.17
CA VAL A 494 25.23 36.34 44.56
C VAL A 494 24.06 36.41 45.53
N CYS A 495 24.01 35.50 46.51
CA CYS A 495 23.06 35.55 47.61
C CYS A 495 23.49 36.60 48.64
N SER A 496 22.60 37.54 48.96
CA SER A 496 22.86 38.61 49.93
C SER A 496 22.98 38.09 51.37
N ALA A 497 22.38 36.94 51.68
CA ALA A 497 22.43 36.35 53.03
C ALA A 497 23.67 35.50 53.28
N SER A 498 24.19 34.80 52.25
CA SER A 498 25.28 33.83 52.41
C SER A 498 26.56 34.18 51.66
N GLY A 499 26.54 35.16 50.75
CA GLY A 499 27.65 35.50 49.86
C GLY A 499 27.95 34.46 48.78
N GLN A 500 27.26 33.31 48.78
CA GLN A 500 27.47 32.24 47.79
C GLN A 500 26.85 32.59 46.43
N ARG A 501 27.45 32.03 45.36
CA ARG A 501 26.98 32.24 43.98
C ARG A 501 26.03 31.14 43.54
N PHE A 502 24.88 31.52 43.00
CA PHE A 502 23.87 30.62 42.43
C PHE A 502 23.52 31.06 41.01
N CYS A 503 22.95 30.16 40.20
CA CYS A 503 22.39 30.58 38.91
C CYS A 503 21.22 31.55 39.14
N ARG A 504 20.96 32.44 38.18
CA ARG A 504 19.88 33.43 38.28
C ARG A 504 18.49 32.79 38.53
N ASN A 505 18.26 31.58 38.03
CA ASN A 505 17.01 30.83 38.28
C ASN A 505 16.85 30.33 39.72
N CYS A 506 17.95 30.13 40.46
CA CYS A 506 17.91 29.73 41.86
C CYS A 506 17.83 30.93 42.82
N LEU A 507 18.00 32.15 42.31
CA LEU A 507 17.93 33.37 43.12
C LEU A 507 16.52 33.91 43.11
N ALA A 508 16.06 34.34 44.29
CA ALA A 508 14.76 34.99 44.46
C ALA A 508 14.96 36.39 45.05
N THR A 509 14.13 37.34 44.61
CA THR A 509 14.08 38.68 45.20
C THR A 509 13.05 38.69 46.33
N CYS A 510 13.48 39.06 47.54
CA CYS A 510 12.61 39.16 48.69
C CYS A 510 11.56 40.27 48.49
N ALA A 511 10.28 39.93 48.61
CA ALA A 511 9.19 40.90 48.49
C ALA A 511 9.07 41.86 49.69
N GLY A 512 9.69 41.53 50.82
CA GLY A 512 9.72 42.39 52.02
C GLY A 512 10.81 43.47 51.96
N CYS A 513 12.06 43.08 51.68
CA CYS A 513 13.22 43.98 51.75
C CYS A 513 13.94 44.21 50.41
N GLY A 514 13.53 43.56 49.33
CA GLY A 514 14.16 43.68 48.01
C GLY A 514 15.51 42.97 47.84
N LYS A 515 16.09 42.39 48.91
CA LYS A 515 17.35 41.65 48.83
C LYS A 515 17.22 40.39 47.95
N VAL A 516 18.29 40.06 47.22
CA VAL A 516 18.38 38.82 46.43
C VAL A 516 18.95 37.70 47.30
N VAL A 517 18.24 36.59 47.40
CA VAL A 517 18.55 35.46 48.29
C VAL A 517 18.52 34.13 47.54
N GLY A 518 19.45 33.24 47.88
CA GLY A 518 19.59 31.92 47.26
C GLY A 518 18.85 30.83 48.03
N PRO A 519 18.82 29.60 47.49
CA PRO A 519 18.12 28.47 48.09
C PRO A 519 18.56 28.22 49.53
N GLY A 520 17.60 27.97 50.42
CA GLY A 520 17.83 27.78 51.86
C GLY A 520 17.79 29.06 52.70
N TYR A 521 17.69 30.25 52.09
CA TYR A 521 17.65 31.54 52.78
C TYR A 521 16.34 32.33 52.59
N TYR A 522 15.32 31.69 52.00
CA TYR A 522 14.00 32.28 51.79
C TYR A 522 12.89 31.22 51.81
N GLN A 523 11.67 31.66 52.07
CA GLN A 523 10.45 30.87 51.93
C GLN A 523 9.53 31.48 50.87
N ILE A 524 8.80 30.64 50.14
CA ILE A 524 7.83 31.08 49.13
C ILE A 524 6.44 31.06 49.75
N ASP A 525 5.73 32.17 49.62
CA ASP A 525 4.34 32.24 49.98
C ASP A 525 3.47 31.37 49.05
N SER A 526 2.75 30.39 49.59
CA SER A 526 1.96 29.45 48.78
C SER A 526 0.79 30.10 48.02
N VAL A 527 0.31 31.26 48.45
CA VAL A 527 -0.86 31.94 47.85
C VAL A 527 -0.41 32.99 46.84
N LYS A 528 0.46 33.92 47.24
CA LYS A 528 0.96 35.03 46.40
C LYS A 528 2.15 34.60 45.52
N ARG A 529 2.74 33.42 45.75
CA ARG A 529 3.95 32.90 45.09
C ARG A 529 5.14 33.86 45.13
N ARG A 530 5.24 34.65 46.21
CA ARG A 530 6.33 35.61 46.43
C ARG A 530 7.33 35.06 47.44
N ALA A 531 8.61 35.30 47.21
CA ALA A 531 9.67 34.88 48.12
C ALA A 531 9.90 35.93 49.21
N TYR A 532 10.10 35.48 50.45
CA TYR A 532 10.48 36.30 51.60
C TYR A 532 11.74 35.70 52.24
N CYS A 533 12.77 36.51 52.47
CA CYS A 533 13.97 36.06 53.18
C CYS A 533 13.66 35.77 54.65
N HIS A 534 14.45 34.90 55.29
CA HIS A 534 14.23 34.54 56.70
C HIS A 534 14.28 35.74 57.67
N GLU A 535 15.04 36.80 57.35
CA GLU A 535 15.07 38.05 58.14
C GLU A 535 13.73 38.82 58.13
N CYS A 536 12.92 38.67 57.08
CA CYS A 536 11.61 39.33 56.98
C CYS A 536 10.46 38.45 57.49
N LEU A 537 10.75 37.24 57.95
CA LEU A 537 9.77 36.37 58.56
C LEU A 537 9.75 36.62 60.06
N GLN A 538 8.54 36.62 60.62
CA GLN A 538 8.29 36.68 62.05
C GLN A 538 7.58 35.42 62.50
N GLU A 539 7.80 35.01 63.75
CA GLU A 539 7.16 33.84 64.31
C GLU A 539 5.68 34.13 64.65
N CYS A 540 4.77 33.28 64.21
CA CYS A 540 3.35 33.42 64.54
C CYS A 540 3.15 33.25 66.06
N PRO A 541 2.52 34.22 66.76
CA PRO A 541 2.29 34.12 68.20
C PRO A 541 1.37 32.97 68.63
N THR A 542 0.59 32.41 67.68
CA THR A 542 -0.39 31.36 67.97
C THR A 542 0.15 29.96 67.66
N CYS A 543 0.85 29.79 66.53
CA CYS A 543 1.27 28.46 66.06
C CYS A 543 2.79 28.30 65.91
N HIS A 544 3.56 29.33 66.24
CA HIS A 544 5.03 29.34 66.18
C HIS A 544 5.64 29.09 64.78
N VAL A 545 4.80 29.08 63.74
CA VAL A 545 5.26 28.98 62.34
C VAL A 545 5.70 30.37 61.85
N LEU A 546 6.84 30.41 61.14
CA LEU A 546 7.33 31.62 60.48
C LEU A 546 6.35 32.11 59.40
N THR A 547 5.97 33.37 59.47
CA THR A 547 5.04 34.04 58.56
C THR A 547 5.53 35.44 58.23
N TYR A 548 5.17 35.97 57.06
CA TYR A 548 5.49 37.35 56.67
C TYR A 548 4.44 38.36 57.16
N GLU A 549 3.25 37.88 57.55
CA GLU A 549 2.10 38.72 57.94
C GLU A 549 1.34 38.06 59.09
N VAL A 550 0.91 38.87 60.05
CA VAL A 550 0.04 38.50 61.17
C VAL A 550 -1.17 39.41 61.18
N ALA A 551 -2.35 38.82 61.39
CA ALA A 551 -3.63 39.53 61.48
C ALA A 551 -4.22 39.34 62.88
N MET A 552 -4.99 40.33 63.35
CA MET A 552 -5.69 40.28 64.64
C MET A 552 -7.11 39.79 64.44
N CYS A 553 -7.59 38.93 65.35
CA CYS A 553 -8.98 38.54 65.38
C CYS A 553 -9.86 39.69 65.90
N ASP A 554 -10.86 40.08 65.12
CA ASP A 554 -11.79 41.17 65.44
C ASP A 554 -12.71 40.85 66.65
N ALA A 555 -12.80 39.59 67.06
CA ALA A 555 -13.65 39.15 68.18
C ALA A 555 -12.90 39.11 69.53
N CYS A 556 -11.64 38.61 69.55
CA CYS A 556 -10.88 38.41 70.78
C CYS A 556 -9.52 39.12 70.83
N GLY A 557 -9.12 39.81 69.76
CA GLY A 557 -7.86 40.54 69.67
C GLY A 557 -6.60 39.68 69.50
N ARG A 558 -6.70 38.34 69.49
CA ARG A 558 -5.54 37.45 69.30
C ARG A 558 -4.93 37.62 67.90
N SER A 559 -3.62 37.78 67.84
CA SER A 559 -2.85 37.86 66.59
C SER A 559 -2.37 36.49 66.14
N GLY A 560 -2.54 36.18 64.86
CA GLY A 560 -2.05 34.94 64.27
C GLY A 560 -1.72 35.09 62.79
N CYS A 561 -1.02 34.11 62.23
CA CYS A 561 -0.78 34.02 60.80
C CYS A 561 -2.11 33.77 60.07
N ARG A 562 -2.11 33.86 58.74
CA ARG A 562 -3.30 33.62 57.91
C ARG A 562 -4.02 32.28 58.11
N ASN A 563 -3.33 31.27 58.65
CA ASN A 563 -3.95 29.98 58.96
C ASN A 563 -4.62 29.97 60.34
N CYS A 564 -4.13 30.80 61.27
CA CYS A 564 -4.70 30.96 62.61
C CYS A 564 -5.81 32.00 62.66
N VAL A 565 -5.73 33.02 61.79
CA VAL A 565 -6.71 34.09 61.65
C VAL A 565 -7.06 34.21 60.16
N GLY A 566 -8.28 33.79 59.81
CA GLY A 566 -8.83 33.85 58.46
C GLY A 566 -9.91 34.92 58.33
N SER A 567 -10.42 35.14 57.12
CA SER A 567 -11.49 36.12 56.86
C SER A 567 -12.85 35.42 56.71
N CYS A 568 -13.87 35.90 57.44
CA CYS A 568 -15.24 35.41 57.30
C CYS A 568 -15.76 35.66 55.89
N VAL A 569 -16.32 34.65 55.26
CA VAL A 569 -16.85 34.75 53.88
C VAL A 569 -18.06 35.68 53.76
N VAL A 570 -18.78 35.92 54.86
CA VAL A 570 -20.03 36.71 54.89
C VAL A 570 -19.75 38.18 55.23
N CYS A 571 -19.06 38.44 56.35
CA CYS A 571 -18.79 39.81 56.81
C CYS A 571 -17.36 40.31 56.58
N HIS A 572 -16.47 39.49 56.02
CA HIS A 572 -15.06 39.78 55.73
C HIS A 572 -14.17 40.09 56.94
N ARG A 573 -14.69 40.01 58.16
CA ARG A 573 -13.94 40.20 59.40
C ARG A 573 -12.87 39.14 59.61
N SER A 574 -11.76 39.53 60.23
CA SER A 574 -10.66 38.64 60.59
C SER A 574 -11.04 37.87 61.86
N VAL A 575 -11.11 36.54 61.77
CA VAL A 575 -11.58 35.68 62.85
C VAL A 575 -10.64 34.50 63.04
N CYS A 576 -10.32 34.21 64.31
CA CYS A 576 -9.50 33.05 64.63
C CYS A 576 -10.31 31.75 64.56
N THR A 577 -9.61 30.61 64.60
CA THR A 577 -10.21 29.27 64.56
C THR A 577 -11.22 28.97 65.68
N GLU A 578 -11.16 29.69 66.81
CA GLU A 578 -12.16 29.56 67.89
C GLU A 578 -13.45 30.35 67.62
N HIS A 579 -13.36 31.48 66.91
CA HIS A 579 -14.50 32.37 66.60
C HIS A 579 -15.05 32.17 65.18
N SER A 580 -14.64 31.09 64.53
CA SER A 580 -15.07 30.75 63.19
C SER A 580 -15.16 29.24 63.00
N MET A 581 -15.92 28.83 62.01
CA MET A 581 -16.10 27.44 61.63
C MET A 581 -15.82 27.30 60.14
N HIS A 582 -15.03 26.29 59.77
CA HIS A 582 -14.94 25.84 58.39
C HIS A 582 -16.14 24.94 58.10
N MET A 583 -16.95 25.35 57.13
CA MET A 583 -18.11 24.56 56.72
C MET A 583 -17.64 23.26 56.03
N PRO A 584 -18.05 22.07 56.51
CA PRO A 584 -17.54 20.79 56.00
C PRO A 584 -17.73 20.61 54.49
N ASP A 585 -18.87 21.04 53.96
CA ASP A 585 -19.25 20.78 52.57
C ASP A 585 -18.62 21.75 51.54
N CYS A 586 -18.22 22.95 51.96
CA CYS A 586 -17.75 23.99 51.05
C CYS A 586 -16.42 24.63 51.44
N GLY A 587 -15.86 24.28 52.59
CA GLY A 587 -14.58 24.80 53.10
C GLY A 587 -14.60 26.29 53.51
N HIS A 588 -15.73 26.99 53.29
CA HIS A 588 -15.86 28.40 53.64
C HIS A 588 -15.71 28.61 55.14
N LEU A 589 -14.91 29.62 55.51
CA LEU A 589 -14.78 30.09 56.88
C LEU A 589 -15.92 31.07 57.20
N VAL A 590 -16.77 30.75 58.18
CA VAL A 590 -17.86 31.60 58.64
C VAL A 590 -17.66 31.92 60.11
N CYS A 591 -17.79 33.18 60.52
CA CYS A 591 -17.69 33.53 61.93
C CYS A 591 -18.93 33.05 62.70
N VAL A 592 -18.79 32.78 64.00
CA VAL A 592 -19.89 32.25 64.83
C VAL A 592 -21.14 33.15 64.79
N ARG A 593 -20.95 34.46 64.62
CA ARG A 593 -22.05 35.42 64.52
C ARG A 593 -22.89 35.27 63.24
N ASP A 594 -22.25 34.93 62.13
CA ASP A 594 -22.92 34.85 60.83
C ASP A 594 -23.34 33.39 60.52
N LEU A 595 -23.22 32.46 61.46
CA LEU A 595 -23.72 31.08 61.32
C LEU A 595 -25.25 31.07 61.41
N GLU A 596 -25.89 30.35 60.48
CA GLU A 596 -27.33 30.16 60.45
C GLU A 596 -27.69 28.68 60.56
N GLN A 597 -28.91 28.38 61.00
CA GLN A 597 -29.42 27.02 61.13
C GLN A 597 -30.56 26.77 60.12
N CYS A 598 -30.67 25.53 59.65
CA CYS A 598 -31.78 25.10 58.83
C CYS A 598 -33.10 25.14 59.62
N LEU A 599 -34.14 25.77 59.09
CA LEU A 599 -35.46 25.82 59.75
C LEU A 599 -36.08 24.44 60.01
N VAL A 600 -35.74 23.43 59.21
CA VAL A 600 -36.39 22.11 59.23
C VAL A 600 -35.67 21.12 60.14
N CYS A 601 -34.33 21.07 60.09
CA CYS A 601 -33.53 20.12 60.88
C CYS A 601 -32.59 20.76 61.89
N HIS A 602 -32.55 22.10 61.96
CA HIS A 602 -31.70 22.88 62.87
C HIS A 602 -30.18 22.71 62.72
N GLU A 603 -29.73 21.97 61.70
CA GLU A 603 -28.32 21.84 61.34
C GLU A 603 -27.72 23.16 60.83
N LEU A 604 -26.44 23.39 61.12
CA LEU A 604 -25.71 24.58 60.68
C LEU A 604 -25.56 24.59 59.16
N VAL A 605 -25.88 25.73 58.55
CA VAL A 605 -25.79 25.92 57.10
C VAL A 605 -24.90 27.11 56.78
N CYS A 606 -24.18 27.02 55.66
CA CYS A 606 -23.37 28.12 55.16
C CYS A 606 -24.29 29.18 54.51
N PRO A 607 -24.41 30.40 55.05
CA PRO A 607 -25.33 31.41 54.49
C PRO A 607 -24.96 31.84 53.06
N ARG A 608 -23.70 31.65 52.67
CA ARG A 608 -23.25 31.89 51.30
C ARG A 608 -23.72 30.83 50.32
N CYS A 609 -23.79 29.57 50.75
CA CYS A 609 -24.14 28.45 49.87
C CYS A 609 -25.64 28.09 49.94
N ALA A 610 -26.30 28.37 51.05
CA ALA A 610 -27.70 28.08 51.29
C ALA A 610 -28.51 29.40 51.28
N PRO A 611 -29.11 29.79 50.15
CA PRO A 611 -29.90 31.00 50.09
C PRO A 611 -31.14 30.86 51.00
N VAL A 612 -31.54 31.96 51.65
CA VAL A 612 -32.79 31.98 52.43
C VAL A 612 -33.99 31.71 51.53
N CYS A 613 -34.98 30.97 52.04
CA CYS A 613 -36.21 30.65 51.32
C CYS A 613 -36.97 31.93 50.95
N ALA A 614 -37.35 32.07 49.69
CA ALA A 614 -38.03 33.27 49.18
C ALA A 614 -39.48 33.45 49.71
N ILE A 615 -40.03 32.46 50.43
CA ILE A 615 -41.37 32.52 51.02
C ILE A 615 -41.29 32.91 52.49
N CYS A 616 -40.64 32.09 53.32
CA CYS A 616 -40.55 32.32 54.77
C CYS A 616 -39.34 33.16 55.21
N GLY A 617 -38.32 33.29 54.35
CA GLY A 617 -37.08 34.02 54.66
C GLY A 617 -36.10 33.25 55.55
N ALA A 618 -36.35 31.97 55.85
CA ALA A 618 -35.47 31.17 56.68
C ALA A 618 -34.43 30.39 55.86
N SER A 619 -33.28 30.14 56.47
CA SER A 619 -32.19 29.36 55.90
C SER A 619 -32.53 27.86 55.95
N HIS A 620 -32.05 27.11 54.97
CA HIS A 620 -32.37 25.70 54.83
C HIS A 620 -31.20 24.96 54.21
N CYS A 621 -30.97 23.72 54.64
CA CYS A 621 -29.93 22.89 54.05
C CYS A 621 -30.42 22.32 52.70
N ARG A 622 -29.47 21.86 51.89
CA ARG A 622 -29.76 21.27 50.57
C ARG A 622 -30.71 20.07 50.66
N ALA A 623 -30.66 19.29 51.74
CA ALA A 623 -31.55 18.14 51.93
C ALA A 623 -33.01 18.55 52.16
N HIS A 624 -33.25 19.74 52.70
CA HIS A 624 -34.59 20.30 52.92
C HIS A 624 -34.93 21.39 51.89
N ALA A 625 -34.27 21.36 50.74
CA ALA A 625 -34.59 22.19 49.59
C ALA A 625 -35.56 21.44 48.67
N ALA A 626 -36.64 22.10 48.28
CA ALA A 626 -37.69 21.55 47.44
C ALA A 626 -38.01 22.52 46.30
N GLY A 627 -38.05 21.98 45.07
CA GLY A 627 -38.40 22.72 43.87
C GLY A 627 -39.91 22.79 43.66
N CYS A 628 -40.41 23.96 43.22
CA CYS A 628 -41.79 24.10 42.80
C CYS A 628 -41.96 23.68 41.33
N VAL A 629 -42.88 22.76 41.03
CA VAL A 629 -43.14 22.29 39.65
C VAL A 629 -43.71 23.38 38.74
N GLN A 630 -44.33 24.43 39.30
CA GLN A 630 -44.97 25.49 38.53
C GLN A 630 -44.04 26.67 38.24
N CYS A 631 -43.40 27.26 39.27
CA CYS A 631 -42.47 28.38 39.07
C CYS A 631 -41.00 27.93 38.88
N GLY A 632 -40.70 26.65 39.11
CA GLY A 632 -39.36 26.08 38.94
C GLY A 632 -38.31 26.62 39.90
N GLN A 633 -38.71 27.34 40.95
CA GLN A 633 -37.79 27.88 41.97
C GLN A 633 -37.66 26.94 43.17
N GLU A 634 -36.53 27.02 43.85
CA GLU A 634 -36.22 26.25 45.05
C GLU A 634 -36.62 27.03 46.32
N TYR A 635 -37.25 26.31 47.25
CA TYR A 635 -37.72 26.82 48.54
C TYR A 635 -37.40 25.79 49.63
N CYS A 636 -37.61 26.14 50.90
CA CYS A 636 -37.58 25.11 51.93
C CYS A 636 -38.76 24.13 51.75
N SER A 637 -38.53 22.86 52.10
CA SER A 637 -39.52 21.79 52.00
C SER A 637 -40.81 22.12 52.75
N ALA A 638 -40.76 22.86 53.85
CA ALA A 638 -41.95 23.33 54.58
C ALA A 638 -42.83 24.32 53.78
N CYS A 639 -42.28 25.00 52.77
CA CYS A 639 -43.02 25.93 51.91
C CYS A 639 -43.46 25.32 50.57
N VAL A 640 -43.21 24.02 50.35
CA VAL A 640 -43.67 23.29 49.17
C VAL A 640 -44.59 22.17 49.63
N ASN A 641 -45.79 22.09 49.04
CA ASN A 641 -46.76 21.07 49.42
C ASN A 641 -46.41 19.70 48.80
N HIS A 642 -47.16 18.67 49.18
CA HIS A 642 -46.95 17.29 48.71
C HIS A 642 -47.15 17.09 47.20
N VAL A 643 -47.81 18.03 46.50
CA VAL A 643 -47.99 18.02 45.03
C VAL A 643 -46.86 18.78 44.32
N GLY A 644 -45.85 19.25 45.06
CA GLY A 644 -44.71 19.98 44.51
C GLY A 644 -45.01 21.43 44.15
N LEU A 645 -46.12 22.02 44.62
CA LEU A 645 -46.41 23.44 44.45
C LEU A 645 -45.94 24.22 45.67
N CYS A 646 -45.22 25.33 45.44
CA CYS A 646 -44.88 26.24 46.52
C CYS A 646 -46.13 26.96 47.04
N ALA A 647 -46.10 27.39 48.30
CA ALA A 647 -47.21 28.09 48.95
C ALA A 647 -47.70 29.31 48.14
N THR A 648 -46.81 29.97 47.38
CA THR A 648 -47.18 31.09 46.51
C THR A 648 -47.92 30.64 45.24
N CYS A 649 -47.47 29.59 44.57
CA CYS A 649 -48.14 29.09 43.35
C CYS A 649 -49.47 28.39 43.67
N ALA A 650 -49.58 27.79 44.86
CA ALA A 650 -50.80 27.12 45.29
C ALA A 650 -51.99 28.08 45.48
N THR A 651 -51.75 29.37 45.73
CA THR A 651 -52.82 30.36 45.94
C THR A 651 -53.22 31.11 44.67
N VAL A 652 -52.64 30.81 43.49
CA VAL A 652 -52.90 31.53 42.22
C VAL A 652 -54.38 31.61 41.86
N ASP A 653 -55.15 30.56 42.10
CA ASP A 653 -56.57 30.52 41.75
C ASP A 653 -57.45 31.36 42.69
N VAL A 654 -56.98 31.64 43.91
CA VAL A 654 -57.73 32.30 44.98
C VAL A 654 -57.28 33.74 45.19
N GLU A 655 -55.96 33.97 45.20
CA GLU A 655 -55.31 35.25 45.51
C GLU A 655 -54.67 35.93 44.29
N GLY A 656 -54.65 35.25 43.13
CA GLY A 656 -54.03 35.75 41.91
C GLY A 656 -54.75 36.98 41.35
N ARG A 657 -54.07 38.13 41.37
CA ARG A 657 -54.64 39.38 40.84
C ARG A 657 -54.55 39.38 39.31
N PRO A 658 -55.66 39.66 38.58
CA PRO A 658 -55.62 39.74 37.12
C PRO A 658 -54.75 40.92 36.68
N VAL A 659 -53.95 40.70 35.64
CA VAL A 659 -53.05 41.73 35.10
C VAL A 659 -53.53 42.17 33.73
N GLU A 660 -53.71 43.48 33.52
CA GLU A 660 -54.14 44.03 32.24
C GLU A 660 -53.05 43.90 31.17
N ARG A 661 -53.47 43.67 29.92
CA ARG A 661 -52.57 43.32 28.80
C ARG A 661 -51.46 44.34 28.51
N TYR A 662 -51.69 45.60 28.81
CA TYR A 662 -50.78 46.73 28.52
C TYR A 662 -49.75 46.97 29.63
N SER A 663 -49.92 46.32 30.79
CA SER A 663 -49.11 46.54 31.98
C SER A 663 -47.89 45.61 32.09
N LEU A 664 -47.73 44.66 31.15
CA LEU A 664 -46.71 43.60 31.16
C LEU A 664 -45.57 43.83 30.14
N VAL A 665 -45.19 45.06 29.78
CA VAL A 665 -44.08 45.23 28.82
C VAL A 665 -42.73 45.14 29.55
N TRP A 666 -41.91 44.13 29.25
CA TRP A 666 -40.52 44.02 29.75
C TRP A 666 -39.51 44.41 28.68
N PRO A 667 -38.81 45.55 28.83
CA PRO A 667 -37.82 46.01 27.85
C PRO A 667 -36.63 45.06 27.67
N GLY A 668 -36.27 44.30 28.72
CA GLY A 668 -35.11 43.40 28.74
C GLY A 668 -35.39 41.97 28.28
N ALA A 669 -36.62 41.62 27.86
CA ALA A 669 -36.99 40.27 27.44
C ALA A 669 -38.07 40.32 26.32
N PRO A 670 -37.70 40.61 25.06
CA PRO A 670 -38.64 40.78 23.96
C PRO A 670 -39.50 39.54 23.68
N GLU A 671 -38.96 38.34 23.89
CA GLU A 671 -39.65 37.06 23.72
C GLU A 671 -40.87 36.90 24.66
N LEU A 672 -40.83 37.55 25.83
CA LEU A 672 -41.97 37.57 26.75
C LEU A 672 -43.08 38.47 26.23
N ASN A 673 -42.74 39.56 25.54
CA ASN A 673 -43.72 40.54 25.05
C ASN A 673 -44.63 39.95 23.96
N ASP A 674 -44.10 39.04 23.13
CA ASP A 674 -44.87 38.31 22.12
C ASP A 674 -45.87 37.31 22.73
N LEU A 675 -45.59 36.86 23.96
CA LEU A 675 -46.38 35.85 24.67
C LEU A 675 -47.61 36.45 25.36
N ILE A 676 -47.54 37.71 25.79
CA ILE A 676 -48.57 38.39 26.59
C ILE A 676 -49.97 38.36 25.95
N PRO A 677 -50.15 38.65 24.65
CA PRO A 677 -51.49 38.77 24.05
C PRO A 677 -52.30 37.46 24.07
N HIS A 678 -51.61 36.32 24.12
CA HIS A 678 -52.19 34.99 23.94
C HIS A 678 -52.72 34.34 25.22
N TYR A 679 -52.47 34.93 26.39
CA TYR A 679 -52.85 34.37 27.69
C TYR A 679 -53.57 35.41 28.55
N ARG A 680 -54.41 34.95 29.48
CA ARG A 680 -55.00 35.76 30.56
C ARG A 680 -54.12 35.60 31.79
N TRP A 681 -53.47 36.68 32.21
CA TRP A 681 -52.44 36.64 33.24
C TRP A 681 -52.99 36.97 34.63
N ARG A 682 -52.52 36.21 35.62
CA ARG A 682 -52.66 36.51 37.05
C ARG A 682 -51.27 36.59 37.67
N VAL A 683 -51.10 37.45 38.67
CA VAL A 683 -49.83 37.56 39.42
C VAL A 683 -50.04 37.20 40.89
N VAL A 684 -49.11 36.40 41.40
CA VAL A 684 -48.91 36.14 42.83
C VAL A 684 -47.46 36.41 43.20
N SER A 685 -47.22 36.66 44.47
CA SER A 685 -46.04 37.40 44.90
C SER A 685 -45.55 36.86 46.25
N ASN A 686 -44.25 36.60 46.39
CA ASN A 686 -43.63 36.30 47.69
C ASN A 686 -42.56 37.34 48.03
N ARG A 687 -41.64 37.05 48.96
CA ARG A 687 -40.65 38.04 49.41
C ARG A 687 -39.65 38.39 48.31
N ARG A 688 -39.31 37.44 47.43
CA ARG A 688 -38.27 37.61 46.39
C ARG A 688 -38.81 37.64 44.97
N TYR A 689 -39.89 36.92 44.69
CA TYR A 689 -40.37 36.67 43.33
C TYR A 689 -41.81 37.15 43.12
N ASP A 690 -42.05 37.75 41.95
CA ASP A 690 -43.36 37.92 41.33
C ASP A 690 -43.54 36.83 40.27
N ILE A 691 -44.62 36.07 40.39
CA ILE A 691 -44.92 34.89 39.58
C ILE A 691 -46.19 35.18 38.80
N TYR A 692 -46.06 35.35 37.50
CA TYR A 692 -47.15 35.55 36.57
C TYR A 692 -47.55 34.20 35.96
N VAL A 693 -48.83 33.88 36.05
CA VAL A 693 -49.40 32.65 35.50
C VAL A 693 -50.46 33.03 34.48
N GLY A 694 -50.23 32.67 33.24
CA GLY A 694 -51.08 32.95 32.10
C GLY A 694 -51.89 31.73 31.69
N GLU A 695 -53.20 31.88 31.50
CA GLU A 695 -54.08 30.83 30.99
C GLU A 695 -54.50 31.13 29.54
N GLY A 696 -54.23 30.19 28.64
CA GLY A 696 -54.49 30.28 27.20
C GLY A 696 -55.53 29.27 26.71
N ALA A 697 -55.77 29.22 25.40
CA ALA A 697 -56.69 28.27 24.79
C ALA A 697 -56.27 26.80 25.06
N LEU A 698 -57.23 25.87 25.10
CA LEU A 698 -57.02 24.43 25.36
C LEU A 698 -56.28 24.12 26.69
N LYS A 699 -56.50 24.92 27.74
CA LYS A 699 -55.84 24.80 29.07
C LYS A 699 -54.31 24.91 29.03
N ALA A 700 -53.72 25.51 27.99
CA ALA A 700 -52.30 25.83 27.98
C ALA A 700 -51.98 26.88 29.05
N ILE A 701 -50.91 26.67 29.82
CA ILE A 701 -50.47 27.60 30.87
C ILE A 701 -49.09 28.14 30.53
N ALA A 702 -48.84 29.40 30.80
CA ALA A 702 -47.50 29.98 30.79
C ALA A 702 -47.16 30.50 32.19
N VAL A 703 -45.94 30.27 32.67
CA VAL A 703 -45.46 30.77 33.97
C VAL A 703 -44.20 31.59 33.75
N VAL A 704 -44.19 32.77 34.35
CA VAL A 704 -43.10 33.75 34.26
C VAL A 704 -42.74 34.17 35.67
N VAL A 705 -41.47 34.05 36.03
CA VAL A 705 -40.97 34.36 37.36
C VAL A 705 -39.99 35.50 37.28
N ILE A 706 -40.24 36.55 38.05
CA ILE A 706 -39.45 37.77 38.08
C ILE A 706 -38.93 37.97 39.49
N GLU A 707 -37.62 38.10 39.65
CA GLU A 707 -36.98 38.45 40.91
C GLU A 707 -37.05 39.94 41.13
N ARG A 708 -37.54 40.35 42.31
CA ARG A 708 -37.54 41.74 42.74
C ARG A 708 -36.14 42.16 43.12
N ARG A 709 -35.65 43.22 42.48
CA ARG A 709 -34.40 43.90 42.83
C ARG A 709 -34.66 45.40 42.92
N ALA A 710 -33.82 46.11 43.67
CA ALA A 710 -33.92 47.56 43.85
C ALA A 710 -33.81 48.35 42.52
N GLU A 711 -33.13 47.79 41.52
CA GLU A 711 -32.87 48.41 40.20
C GLU A 711 -33.87 47.96 39.10
N GLY A 712 -34.96 47.28 39.47
CA GLY A 712 -35.96 46.74 38.54
C GLY A 712 -36.01 45.21 38.52
N GLY A 713 -37.16 44.64 38.17
CA GLY A 713 -37.40 43.20 38.20
C GLY A 713 -36.58 42.43 37.16
N ARG A 714 -35.87 41.36 37.56
CA ARG A 714 -35.08 40.50 36.67
C ARG A 714 -35.89 39.25 36.32
N LEU A 715 -36.03 38.93 35.03
CA LEU A 715 -36.61 37.66 34.60
C LEU A 715 -35.71 36.49 35.05
N VAL A 716 -36.28 35.58 35.85
CA VAL A 716 -35.59 34.38 36.37
C VAL A 716 -35.97 33.15 35.56
N ARG A 717 -37.23 33.04 35.16
CA ARG A 717 -37.75 31.89 34.40
C ARG A 717 -38.95 32.27 33.55
N MET A 718 -39.05 31.67 32.38
CA MET A 718 -40.23 31.68 31.51
C MET A 718 -40.47 30.26 31.00
N GLN A 719 -41.68 29.72 31.17
CA GLN A 719 -42.01 28.38 30.71
C GLN A 719 -43.46 28.28 30.23
N ARG A 720 -43.69 27.53 29.16
CA ARG A 720 -45.02 27.18 28.65
C ARG A 720 -45.28 25.70 28.95
N PHE A 721 -46.47 25.40 29.45
CA PHE A 721 -46.96 24.06 29.72
C PHE A 721 -48.11 23.76 28.77
N SER A 722 -48.02 22.67 28.03
CA SER A 722 -49.17 22.12 27.31
C SER A 722 -50.13 21.43 28.29
N ALA A 723 -51.36 21.13 27.85
CA ALA A 723 -52.31 20.37 28.65
C ALA A 723 -51.79 18.99 29.09
N LEU A 724 -50.91 18.37 28.27
CA LEU A 724 -50.26 17.09 28.56
C LEU A 724 -49.11 17.23 29.58
N ASP A 725 -48.32 18.32 29.52
CA ASP A 725 -47.22 18.56 30.46
C ASP A 725 -47.72 18.80 31.90
N ARG A 726 -48.90 19.40 32.03
CA ARG A 726 -49.55 19.60 33.34
C ARG A 726 -49.98 18.28 33.99
N LEU A 727 -50.48 17.34 33.19
CA LEU A 727 -50.87 16.00 33.66
C LEU A 727 -49.65 15.18 34.08
N ARG A 728 -48.55 15.23 33.31
CA ARG A 728 -47.28 14.57 33.66
C ARG A 728 -46.69 15.10 34.99
N ASN A 729 -46.59 16.42 35.13
CA ASN A 729 -46.02 17.04 36.33
C ASN A 729 -46.88 16.83 37.60
N LEU A 730 -48.21 16.75 37.47
CA LEU A 730 -49.11 16.44 38.60
C LEU A 730 -49.10 14.95 38.99
N LEU A 731 -48.82 14.05 38.05
CA LEU A 731 -48.73 12.60 38.28
C LEU A 731 -47.32 12.13 38.68
N GLY A 732 -46.32 13.02 38.69
CA GLY A 732 -44.93 12.70 39.01
C GLY A 732 -44.26 11.79 37.97
N ILE A 733 -44.66 11.88 36.69
CA ILE A 733 -44.10 11.09 35.56
C ILE A 733 -43.32 11.98 34.60
#